data_AF-A0A151WNN3-F1
#
_entry.id   AF-A0A151WNN3-F1
#
_cell.length_a   1.000
_cell.length_b   1.000
_cell.length_c   1.000
_cell.angle_alpha   90.00
_cell.angle_beta   90.00
_cell.angle_gamma   90.00
#
_symmetry.space_group_name_H-M   'P 1'
#
loop_
_entity.id
_entity.type
_entity.pdbx_description
1 polymer ?
#
loop_
_entity_poly.entity_id
_entity_poly.type
_entity_poly.pdbx_seq_one_letter_code
_entity_poly.pdbx_strand_id
1 'polypeptide(L)'
;MRFQLLRMYDFIVIGGGSAGAVVASRLSEVPNWTVLLLEAGGDENEISDVPLLASYNQLTEFDWKYQTSPPSTSAYCLAMIGDKCKWPRGKVLGGSSVLNAMIYVREIACRHDYDNWALLGNTGWSYEEVLPYFLKSEDNRNPYLARTPYHKTGGYLTVQEPSWRTPLAIAFLQAGQEMGYENRDINGFNQSGFMLTQATIRRGSRCSTAKAFLRPIKNRPNLHIAMHAQVLRVLFNAEKRATGVEFLRDDKQRIVRCRREVVLSAGAINSPQLLMLSGIGPSEHLTEFGIPVISDLRVGDNLQDHVGLGGLTFLVNESITLIRERFQIFSVMFEYIVKEQGPLTTPGVEALAFLNTKYADESGDYPDIQFHFAPSSINSDGEQIKKILGLRDRVYNVMYKPLHNVETWSILPLLLRPKSTGWIRLKSKNPLVQPDINPNYFTHKEDMDVLVEGIRLAMRVSNTSAFQRFGSRPHTIRMPGCHKYPFDTYEYWECAIRHFTFTIYHPTSTCKMGPRSDSTAVVDPRLKVYGVKGLRIADASVMPTIVSGNPNGPTIMIALGRTRRRLGTNENDKDSESEMDGGISVQYRTVLPTIITDFTADTRLSSRHPGYIFIKMVFSAIVVTSALKSAIGIMGTGLWLVPLLIAGLSYYRYDQLDPESRLIDRHPLYSDYDFIIIGGGSAGAVIASRLSEIPNWNVLLLEAGPDENEITDVPSLAAYLQLTTLDWKYKIEATGKACLAMKGGRCNWPRGKIIGGSSVLNYMLYVRGNKRDYDHWESLGNSGWGYDQESPWKTPLVVAFVQAGVELGYENRDINGEKQTGFMISQGTIRRGSRCSTAKAFLRPIRLRKNIHTAMNSHVTRIVIDPLTMKATGVEFVRNGRRQIVRARKEVILSAGAINSPQILMLSGIGPKEHLQHVGIPVIKDLQVGENLQDHVGMGGLTFLIDKPVAIVQDRFQAVPMMMHYVVNGRGPMTTLGGVEGYAFVNTKYANHSIDYPDVQFHVAPASINSDAGVQVRKVLGLTDEVYNTIYRPISNRDAWTIMPLLLRPKSRGTIRLRSSNPFHHPIINANYFSDPMDIAILVEGAKLAIKVSEAKVFKQFGSRLHRIKLPGCKHLKFGTDAYWECHIRHISMTIYHPVGTAKMGPPTDPTAVVDPRLRVYGVAGLRVIDASIMPTICSGNTNAPVIMIGEKGADLIKQDWLPPSTINHEIKRKLKRS
;
A
#
# COMPACT_ATOMS: atom_id res chain seq x y z
N MET A 1 4.99 -0.76 -9.72
CA MET A 1 5.26 -0.35 -11.12
C MET A 1 4.05 -0.72 -11.97
N ARG A 2 3.89 -0.09 -13.13
CA ARG A 2 2.96 -0.57 -14.17
C ARG A 2 3.67 -1.50 -15.13
N PHE A 3 2.95 -2.50 -15.59
CA PHE A 3 3.16 -3.25 -16.81
C PHE A 3 1.78 -3.34 -17.46
N GLN A 4 1.66 -3.10 -18.77
CA GLN A 4 0.45 -3.49 -19.49
C GLN A 4 0.33 -5.00 -19.47
N LEU A 5 -0.90 -5.48 -19.46
CA LEU A 5 -1.18 -6.88 -19.71
C LEU A 5 -0.99 -7.16 -21.20
N LEU A 6 -0.11 -8.11 -21.51
CA LEU A 6 0.03 -8.61 -22.88
C LEU A 6 -1.35 -9.10 -23.34
N ARG A 7 -1.74 -8.84 -24.59
CA ARG A 7 -3.01 -9.34 -25.14
C ARG A 7 -3.16 -10.87 -25.02
N MET A 8 -2.03 -11.58 -24.97
CA MET A 8 -1.96 -13.03 -24.88
C MET A 8 -0.71 -13.51 -24.13
N TYR A 9 -0.89 -14.39 -23.15
CA TYR A 9 0.16 -15.03 -22.34
C TYR A 9 0.32 -16.52 -22.67
N ASP A 10 1.40 -17.15 -22.19
CA ASP A 10 1.50 -18.62 -22.22
C ASP A 10 0.64 -19.25 -21.14
N PHE A 11 0.69 -18.70 -19.93
CA PHE A 11 -0.07 -19.15 -18.77
C PHE A 11 -0.77 -17.97 -18.08
N ILE A 12 -1.96 -18.23 -17.56
CA ILE A 12 -2.71 -17.31 -16.70
C ILE A 12 -3.01 -18.06 -15.40
N VAL A 13 -2.52 -17.55 -14.28
CA VAL A 13 -2.78 -18.03 -12.92
C VAL A 13 -3.80 -17.09 -12.27
N ILE A 14 -4.85 -17.66 -11.68
CA ILE A 14 -5.98 -16.93 -11.10
C ILE A 14 -5.95 -17.10 -9.58
N GLY A 15 -5.84 -16.00 -8.83
CA GLY A 15 -5.59 -16.01 -7.40
C GLY A 15 -4.10 -16.05 -7.09
N GLY A 16 -3.59 -15.02 -6.43
CA GLY A 16 -2.23 -14.89 -5.90
C GLY A 16 -2.08 -15.46 -4.50
N GLY A 17 -2.92 -16.42 -4.12
CA GLY A 17 -2.93 -17.06 -2.80
C GLY A 17 -1.76 -18.01 -2.54
N SER A 18 -1.89 -18.84 -1.49
CA SER A 18 -0.83 -19.76 -1.05
C SER A 18 -0.26 -20.62 -2.19
N ALA A 19 -1.13 -21.18 -3.04
CA ALA A 19 -0.72 -21.93 -4.21
C ALA A 19 -0.31 -21.05 -5.40
N GLY A 20 -1.15 -20.08 -5.81
CA GLY A 20 -0.94 -19.33 -7.05
C GLY A 20 0.33 -18.48 -7.06
N ALA A 21 0.75 -17.99 -5.89
CA ALA A 21 2.07 -17.36 -5.71
C ALA A 21 3.24 -18.32 -6.09
N VAL A 22 3.12 -19.60 -5.73
CA VAL A 22 4.10 -20.65 -6.02
C VAL A 22 4.02 -21.08 -7.50
N VAL A 23 2.81 -21.27 -8.04
CA VAL A 23 2.60 -21.63 -9.46
C VAL A 23 3.21 -20.56 -10.38
N ALA A 24 2.89 -19.28 -10.14
CA ALA A 24 3.45 -18.18 -10.93
C ALA A 24 4.97 -18.04 -10.77
N SER A 25 5.48 -18.36 -9.58
CA SER A 25 6.93 -18.40 -9.30
C SER A 25 7.65 -19.51 -10.08
N ARG A 26 7.09 -20.73 -10.14
CA ARG A 26 7.69 -21.83 -10.91
C ARG A 26 7.53 -21.70 -12.42
N LEU A 27 6.35 -21.33 -12.92
CA LEU A 27 6.14 -21.16 -14.37
C LEU A 27 7.03 -20.07 -14.97
N SER A 28 7.37 -19.03 -14.19
CA SER A 28 8.28 -17.97 -14.63
C SER A 28 9.77 -18.31 -14.50
N GLU A 29 10.15 -19.48 -13.98
CA GLU A 29 11.54 -19.99 -14.03
C GLU A 29 11.98 -20.28 -15.48
N VAL A 30 11.04 -20.54 -16.39
CA VAL A 30 11.29 -20.70 -17.84
C VAL A 30 11.21 -19.32 -18.52
N PRO A 31 12.32 -18.71 -18.99
CA PRO A 31 12.32 -17.33 -19.47
C PRO A 31 11.42 -17.11 -20.70
N ASN A 32 11.27 -18.14 -21.53
CA ASN A 32 10.47 -18.12 -22.76
C ASN A 32 8.95 -18.27 -22.52
N TRP A 33 8.51 -18.47 -21.28
CA TRP A 33 7.09 -18.54 -20.92
C TRP A 33 6.64 -17.25 -20.26
N THR A 34 5.69 -16.56 -20.87
CA THR A 34 5.05 -15.37 -20.30
C THR A 34 3.90 -15.78 -19.38
N VAL A 35 3.98 -15.35 -18.11
CA VAL A 35 3.06 -15.73 -17.05
C VAL A 35 2.32 -14.49 -16.54
N LEU A 36 0.99 -14.58 -16.48
CA LEU A 36 0.13 -13.60 -15.81
C LEU A 36 -0.40 -14.19 -14.52
N LEU A 37 -0.23 -13.49 -13.40
CA LEU A 37 -0.94 -13.73 -12.15
C LEU A 37 -2.01 -12.64 -11.96
N LEU A 38 -3.26 -13.04 -11.76
CA LEU A 38 -4.39 -12.15 -11.43
C LEU A 38 -4.77 -12.34 -9.96
N GLU A 39 -4.79 -11.28 -9.16
CA GLU A 39 -5.20 -11.29 -7.75
C GLU A 39 -6.29 -10.24 -7.50
N ALA A 40 -7.40 -10.62 -6.88
CA ALA A 40 -8.54 -9.74 -6.61
C ALA A 40 -8.26 -8.70 -5.51
N GLY A 41 -7.34 -9.02 -4.60
CA GLY A 41 -6.89 -8.18 -3.50
C GLY A 41 -5.79 -7.18 -3.83
N GLY A 42 -5.39 -6.45 -2.79
CA GLY A 42 -4.24 -5.54 -2.81
C GLY A 42 -2.92 -6.22 -2.42
N ASP A 43 -1.97 -5.41 -1.96
CA ASP A 43 -0.66 -5.87 -1.48
C ASP A 43 -0.65 -6.02 0.07
N GLU A 44 0.23 -6.86 0.62
CA GLU A 44 0.37 -7.05 2.07
C GLU A 44 0.97 -5.79 2.76
N ASN A 45 0.77 -5.63 4.07
CA ASN A 45 1.23 -4.46 4.83
C ASN A 45 1.96 -4.79 6.15
N GLU A 46 2.54 -3.76 6.75
CA GLU A 46 3.39 -3.80 7.93
C GLU A 46 2.67 -4.27 9.22
N ILE A 47 1.33 -4.18 9.30
CA ILE A 47 0.54 -4.81 10.38
C ILE A 47 0.52 -6.33 10.20
N SER A 48 0.35 -6.80 8.96
CA SER A 48 0.29 -8.23 8.66
C SER A 48 1.63 -8.95 8.90
N ASP A 49 2.73 -8.21 8.98
CA ASP A 49 4.06 -8.71 9.34
C ASP A 49 4.16 -9.17 10.80
N VAL A 50 3.37 -8.62 11.73
CA VAL A 50 3.47 -8.89 13.17
C VAL A 50 2.72 -10.18 13.53
N PRO A 51 3.39 -11.25 14.01
CA PRO A 51 2.75 -12.52 14.28
C PRO A 51 1.53 -12.46 15.21
N LEU A 52 1.64 -11.78 16.35
CA LEU A 52 0.55 -11.72 17.36
C LEU A 52 -0.70 -10.96 16.86
N LEU A 53 -0.59 -10.19 15.76
CA LEU A 53 -1.71 -9.45 15.17
C LEU A 53 -2.43 -10.22 14.05
N ALA A 54 -2.10 -11.50 13.83
CA ALA A 54 -2.68 -12.34 12.77
C ALA A 54 -4.23 -12.32 12.71
N SER A 55 -4.89 -12.44 13.85
CA SER A 55 -6.35 -12.46 13.96
C SER A 55 -7.00 -11.12 13.60
N TYR A 56 -6.33 -10.00 13.88
CA TYR A 56 -6.81 -8.65 13.59
C TYR A 56 -6.91 -8.38 12.08
N ASN A 57 -6.07 -9.04 11.27
CA ASN A 57 -6.13 -8.93 9.80
C ASN A 57 -7.51 -9.34 9.23
N GLN A 58 -8.25 -10.21 9.94
CA GLN A 58 -9.59 -10.68 9.55
C GLN A 58 -10.66 -9.58 9.63
N LEU A 59 -10.40 -8.45 10.32
CA LEU A 59 -11.29 -7.29 10.35
C LEU A 59 -11.06 -6.31 9.17
N THR A 60 -9.97 -6.47 8.41
CA THR A 60 -9.45 -5.46 7.47
C THR A 60 -10.04 -5.58 6.05
N GLU A 61 -9.45 -4.85 5.10
CA GLU A 61 -9.69 -5.00 3.65
C GLU A 61 -9.05 -6.28 3.06
N PHE A 62 -8.18 -6.96 3.81
CA PHE A 62 -7.56 -8.23 3.40
C PHE A 62 -8.48 -9.44 3.56
N ASP A 63 -9.70 -9.30 4.08
CA ASP A 63 -10.68 -10.38 4.16
C ASP A 63 -11.77 -10.23 3.09
N TRP A 64 -12.10 -11.34 2.42
CA TRP A 64 -13.31 -11.46 1.58
C TRP A 64 -14.62 -11.36 2.38
N LYS A 65 -14.58 -11.63 3.69
CA LYS A 65 -15.72 -11.53 4.63
C LYS A 65 -16.87 -12.44 4.24
N TYR A 66 -16.55 -13.68 3.88
CA TYR A 66 -17.58 -14.70 3.65
C TYR A 66 -18.28 -15.06 4.96
N GLN A 67 -19.54 -15.44 4.82
CA GLN A 67 -20.35 -16.03 5.87
C GLN A 67 -20.98 -17.31 5.34
N THR A 68 -21.19 -18.30 6.21
CA THR A 68 -22.06 -19.42 5.86
C THR A 68 -23.49 -18.92 5.63
N SER A 69 -24.30 -19.69 4.93
CA SER A 69 -25.75 -19.59 5.11
C SER A 69 -26.16 -20.09 6.50
N PRO A 70 -27.40 -19.81 6.95
CA PRO A 70 -27.93 -20.38 8.18
C PRO A 70 -28.05 -21.91 8.08
N PRO A 71 -28.02 -22.65 9.21
CA PRO A 71 -28.17 -24.09 9.22
C PRO A 71 -29.53 -24.54 8.64
N SER A 72 -29.49 -25.37 7.60
CA SER A 72 -30.65 -25.94 6.90
C SER A 72 -31.09 -27.31 7.42
N THR A 73 -30.17 -28.05 8.02
CA THR A 73 -30.20 -29.52 8.17
C THR A 73 -29.73 -29.97 9.54
N SER A 74 -28.62 -29.37 10.02
CA SER A 74 -28.07 -29.58 11.36
C SER A 74 -27.66 -28.23 11.95
N ALA A 75 -27.97 -27.98 13.22
CA ALA A 75 -27.77 -26.67 13.84
C ALA A 75 -26.31 -26.40 14.22
N TYR A 76 -25.78 -25.25 13.79
CA TYR A 76 -24.42 -24.77 14.08
C TYR A 76 -24.37 -23.22 14.18
N CYS A 77 -23.31 -22.67 14.77
CA CYS A 77 -23.04 -21.23 14.93
C CYS A 77 -24.16 -20.38 15.59
N LEU A 78 -25.02 -20.97 16.43
CA LEU A 78 -26.16 -20.24 17.04
C LEU A 78 -25.74 -19.08 17.98
N ALA A 79 -24.52 -19.11 18.51
CA ALA A 79 -23.95 -18.03 19.31
C ALA A 79 -23.52 -16.81 18.46
N MET A 80 -23.50 -16.92 17.13
CA MET A 80 -23.05 -15.90 16.19
C MET A 80 -24.22 -15.05 15.67
N ILE A 81 -23.93 -13.80 15.28
CA ILE A 81 -24.93 -12.85 14.80
C ILE A 81 -25.59 -13.38 13.51
N GLY A 82 -26.90 -13.65 13.60
CA GLY A 82 -27.70 -14.15 12.48
C GLY A 82 -27.52 -15.64 12.17
N ASP A 83 -26.97 -16.41 13.12
CA ASP A 83 -26.81 -17.88 13.04
C ASP A 83 -25.94 -18.34 11.86
N LYS A 84 -24.86 -17.58 11.62
CA LYS A 84 -23.89 -17.79 10.54
C LYS A 84 -22.47 -17.76 11.06
N CYS A 85 -21.64 -18.69 10.61
CA CYS A 85 -20.22 -18.66 10.89
C CYS A 85 -19.54 -17.62 9.98
N LYS A 86 -18.59 -16.85 10.51
CA LYS A 86 -17.68 -16.05 9.68
C LYS A 86 -16.58 -16.93 9.12
N TRP A 87 -16.30 -16.77 7.83
CA TRP A 87 -15.38 -17.61 7.05
C TRP A 87 -14.29 -16.74 6.37
N PRO A 88 -13.35 -16.15 7.15
CA PRO A 88 -12.35 -15.24 6.62
C PRO A 88 -11.43 -15.90 5.57
N ARG A 89 -11.15 -15.20 4.47
CA ARG A 89 -10.24 -15.62 3.39
C ARG A 89 -9.39 -14.45 2.93
N GLY A 90 -8.10 -14.69 2.68
CA GLY A 90 -7.20 -13.64 2.23
C GLY A 90 -7.53 -13.11 0.83
N LYS A 91 -8.02 -11.87 0.77
CA LYS A 91 -8.17 -11.03 -0.42
C LYS A 91 -6.97 -10.08 -0.55
N VAL A 92 -5.79 -10.65 -0.74
CA VAL A 92 -4.50 -9.95 -0.72
C VAL A 92 -3.45 -10.81 -1.45
N LEU A 93 -2.37 -10.21 -1.97
CA LEU A 93 -1.26 -10.98 -2.55
C LEU A 93 -0.60 -11.86 -1.48
N GLY A 94 -0.53 -13.17 -1.73
CA GLY A 94 -0.20 -14.21 -0.73
C GLY A 94 -1.45 -14.90 -0.13
N GLY A 95 -2.63 -14.33 -0.32
CA GLY A 95 -3.92 -14.83 0.10
C GLY A 95 -3.98 -15.15 1.60
N SER A 96 -4.59 -16.27 1.95
CA SER A 96 -4.78 -16.68 3.36
C SER A 96 -3.47 -16.84 4.14
N SER A 97 -2.29 -16.97 3.51
CA SER A 97 -0.99 -16.95 4.22
C SER A 97 -0.66 -15.59 4.89
N VAL A 98 -1.40 -14.53 4.56
CA VAL A 98 -1.31 -13.20 5.20
C VAL A 98 -2.26 -13.08 6.43
N LEU A 99 -3.31 -13.91 6.50
CA LEU A 99 -4.32 -13.89 7.58
C LEU A 99 -4.20 -15.06 8.57
N ASN A 100 -3.52 -16.16 8.19
CA ASN A 100 -3.41 -17.35 9.03
C ASN A 100 -2.57 -17.10 10.30
N ALA A 101 -2.67 -18.03 11.26
CA ALA A 101 -1.83 -18.06 12.46
C ALA A 101 -0.38 -18.51 12.19
N MET A 102 0.11 -18.47 10.95
CA MET A 102 1.45 -18.92 10.50
C MET A 102 1.84 -20.38 10.80
N ILE A 103 1.07 -21.12 11.60
CA ILE A 103 1.26 -22.54 11.92
C ILE A 103 1.69 -23.34 10.68
N TYR A 104 2.80 -24.05 10.80
CA TYR A 104 3.36 -24.87 9.73
C TYR A 104 3.28 -26.35 10.11
N VAL A 105 2.23 -27.00 9.63
CA VAL A 105 2.13 -28.46 9.58
C VAL A 105 2.19 -28.89 8.11
N ARG A 106 2.75 -30.07 7.88
CA ARG A 106 2.93 -30.71 6.58
C ARG A 106 2.06 -31.95 6.41
N GLU A 107 1.68 -32.53 7.55
CA GLU A 107 1.04 -33.84 7.65
C GLU A 107 1.90 -34.97 7.07
N ILE A 108 3.23 -34.79 7.05
CA ILE A 108 4.23 -35.84 6.77
C ILE A 108 3.97 -37.10 7.63
N ALA A 109 3.59 -36.85 8.87
CA ALA A 109 3.41 -37.85 9.90
C ALA A 109 2.08 -38.61 9.77
N CYS A 110 1.13 -38.12 8.97
CA CYS A 110 0.03 -38.92 8.44
C CYS A 110 0.32 -39.29 6.99
N ARG A 111 1.20 -40.29 6.79
CA ARG A 111 1.41 -40.91 5.47
C ARG A 111 0.07 -41.34 4.85
N HIS A 112 -0.81 -41.86 5.71
CA HIS A 112 -2.14 -42.36 5.36
C HIS A 112 -3.00 -41.35 4.59
N ASP A 113 -2.91 -40.04 4.82
CA ASP A 113 -3.72 -39.06 4.06
C ASP A 113 -3.32 -39.03 2.57
N TYR A 114 -2.02 -38.91 2.29
CA TYR A 114 -1.48 -38.89 0.91
C TYR A 114 -1.50 -40.26 0.25
N ASP A 115 -1.23 -41.32 1.00
CA ASP A 115 -1.32 -42.69 0.50
C ASP A 115 -2.78 -43.08 0.24
N ASN A 116 -3.76 -42.60 1.03
CA ASN A 116 -5.18 -42.69 0.71
C ASN A 116 -5.54 -41.92 -0.56
N TRP A 117 -4.99 -40.72 -0.80
CA TRP A 117 -5.19 -40.04 -2.08
C TRP A 117 -4.71 -40.89 -3.27
N ALA A 118 -3.56 -41.57 -3.14
CA ALA A 118 -3.05 -42.49 -4.14
C ALA A 118 -3.92 -43.75 -4.30
N LEU A 119 -4.39 -44.35 -3.20
CA LEU A 119 -5.32 -45.50 -3.17
C LEU A 119 -6.68 -45.18 -3.80
N LEU A 120 -7.17 -43.94 -3.66
CA LEU A 120 -8.32 -43.39 -4.39
C LEU A 120 -8.06 -43.21 -5.91
N GLY A 121 -6.91 -43.67 -6.43
CA GLY A 121 -6.55 -43.66 -7.84
C GLY A 121 -5.68 -42.47 -8.29
N ASN A 122 -5.30 -41.57 -7.37
CA ASN A 122 -4.51 -40.39 -7.71
C ASN A 122 -3.00 -40.69 -7.76
N THR A 123 -2.59 -41.48 -8.77
CA THR A 123 -1.16 -41.73 -9.06
C THR A 123 -0.38 -40.42 -9.22
N GLY A 124 0.77 -40.29 -8.56
CA GLY A 124 1.51 -39.02 -8.46
C GLY A 124 1.43 -38.32 -7.09
N TRP A 125 0.66 -38.86 -6.13
CA TRP A 125 0.29 -38.18 -4.87
C TRP A 125 0.50 -39.00 -3.60
N SER A 126 1.18 -40.16 -3.66
CA SER A 126 1.55 -40.89 -2.44
C SER A 126 2.49 -40.05 -1.56
N TYR A 127 2.60 -40.40 -0.28
CA TYR A 127 3.44 -39.69 0.68
C TYR A 127 4.89 -39.53 0.18
N GLU A 128 5.46 -40.61 -0.35
CA GLU A 128 6.82 -40.63 -0.92
C GLU A 128 6.95 -39.70 -2.15
N GLU A 129 5.94 -39.64 -3.02
CA GLU A 129 5.96 -38.75 -4.19
C GLU A 129 5.82 -37.26 -3.81
N VAL A 130 5.15 -36.92 -2.70
CA VAL A 130 4.91 -35.52 -2.27
C VAL A 130 6.00 -34.93 -1.37
N LEU A 131 6.64 -35.75 -0.52
CA LEU A 131 7.70 -35.30 0.43
C LEU A 131 8.79 -34.43 -0.24
N PRO A 132 9.37 -34.78 -1.41
CA PRO A 132 10.41 -33.95 -2.05
C PRO A 132 9.95 -32.52 -2.37
N TYR A 133 8.66 -32.29 -2.57
CA TYR A 133 8.12 -30.95 -2.85
C TYR A 133 7.95 -30.11 -1.57
N PHE A 134 7.60 -30.72 -0.43
CA PHE A 134 7.68 -30.06 0.88
C PHE A 134 9.10 -29.58 1.17
N LEU A 135 10.08 -30.48 1.05
CA LEU A 135 11.51 -30.18 1.24
C LEU A 135 12.01 -29.10 0.27
N LYS A 136 11.55 -29.11 -1.00
CA LYS A 136 11.88 -28.09 -2.02
C LYS A 136 11.29 -26.70 -1.72
N SER A 137 10.30 -26.60 -0.84
CA SER A 137 9.68 -25.32 -0.44
C SER A 137 10.42 -24.64 0.71
N GLU A 138 11.05 -25.42 1.59
CA GLU A 138 11.35 -25.06 2.97
C GLU A 138 12.77 -24.52 3.21
N ASP A 139 12.84 -23.56 4.11
CA ASP A 139 14.04 -23.03 4.71
C ASP A 139 13.94 -23.11 6.26
N ASN A 140 14.10 -24.31 6.81
CA ASN A 140 13.93 -24.55 8.25
C ASN A 140 15.11 -23.98 9.05
N ARG A 141 14.83 -23.29 10.17
CA ARG A 141 15.86 -22.66 11.02
C ARG A 141 15.98 -23.26 12.42
N ASN A 142 15.23 -24.32 12.75
CA ASN A 142 15.42 -25.09 13.99
C ASN A 142 16.61 -26.07 13.80
N PRO A 143 17.78 -25.87 14.46
CA PRO A 143 19.01 -26.62 14.10
C PRO A 143 18.98 -28.13 14.40
N TYR A 144 18.06 -28.56 15.26
CA TYR A 144 17.82 -29.97 15.60
C TYR A 144 16.89 -30.66 14.58
N LEU A 145 15.90 -29.94 14.03
CA LEU A 145 14.97 -30.47 13.03
C LEU A 145 15.57 -30.45 11.62
N ALA A 146 16.30 -29.38 11.28
CA ALA A 146 16.98 -29.21 10.00
C ALA A 146 18.11 -30.22 9.69
N ARG A 147 18.35 -31.20 10.58
CA ARG A 147 19.28 -32.32 10.42
C ARG A 147 18.57 -33.67 10.20
N THR A 148 17.25 -33.73 10.35
CA THR A 148 16.44 -34.93 10.11
C THR A 148 16.15 -35.08 8.61
N PRO A 149 15.87 -36.29 8.08
CA PRO A 149 15.50 -36.47 6.68
C PRO A 149 14.14 -35.83 6.30
N TYR A 150 13.36 -35.38 7.29
CA TYR A 150 12.03 -34.78 7.10
C TYR A 150 12.05 -33.26 6.92
N HIS A 151 13.21 -32.60 7.00
CA HIS A 151 13.34 -31.14 6.85
C HIS A 151 14.49 -30.72 5.92
N LYS A 152 14.42 -29.47 5.42
CA LYS A 152 15.44 -28.89 4.55
C LYS A 152 15.66 -27.39 4.80
N THR A 153 16.85 -26.91 4.43
CA THR A 153 17.26 -25.51 4.49
C THR A 153 17.44 -24.92 3.08
N GLY A 154 17.37 -23.59 2.94
CA GLY A 154 17.67 -22.91 1.67
C GLY A 154 16.54 -22.88 0.63
N GLY A 155 15.34 -23.35 0.96
CA GLY A 155 14.13 -23.09 0.17
C GLY A 155 13.64 -21.64 0.26
N TYR A 156 12.43 -21.40 -0.25
CA TYR A 156 11.87 -20.05 -0.35
C TYR A 156 11.05 -19.62 0.89
N LEU A 157 10.41 -20.58 1.56
CA LEU A 157 9.54 -20.38 2.72
C LEU A 157 10.32 -20.68 4.00
N THR A 158 10.66 -19.65 4.77
CA THR A 158 11.35 -19.85 6.06
C THR A 158 10.36 -20.37 7.10
N VAL A 159 10.79 -21.40 7.83
CA VAL A 159 10.03 -22.08 8.88
C VAL A 159 10.88 -22.07 10.15
N GLN A 160 10.31 -21.63 11.26
CA GLN A 160 10.99 -21.62 12.56
C GLN A 160 10.01 -21.62 13.73
N GLU A 161 10.47 -22.01 14.92
CA GLU A 161 9.81 -21.63 16.17
C GLU A 161 9.87 -20.09 16.38
N PRO A 162 8.85 -19.49 17.02
CA PRO A 162 8.93 -18.15 17.60
C PRO A 162 10.08 -18.02 18.61
N SER A 163 10.71 -16.85 18.63
CA SER A 163 11.82 -16.51 19.54
C SER A 163 11.37 -16.16 20.97
N TRP A 164 10.07 -16.22 21.26
CA TRP A 164 9.47 -16.02 22.58
C TRP A 164 8.27 -16.95 22.77
N ARG A 165 7.99 -17.35 24.01
CA ARG A 165 6.86 -18.19 24.44
C ARG A 165 6.52 -17.95 25.91
N THR A 166 5.30 -18.23 26.33
CA THR A 166 4.92 -18.27 27.76
C THR A 166 5.45 -19.53 28.47
N PRO A 167 5.53 -19.53 29.82
CA PRO A 167 5.76 -20.76 30.59
C PRO A 167 4.67 -21.82 30.37
N LEU A 168 3.45 -21.42 30.00
CA LEU A 168 2.34 -22.34 29.77
C LEU A 168 2.54 -23.21 28.52
N ALA A 169 3.28 -22.75 27.51
CA ALA A 169 3.66 -23.60 26.37
C ALA A 169 4.54 -24.79 26.80
N ILE A 170 5.43 -24.58 27.78
CA ILE A 170 6.24 -25.66 28.38
C ILE A 170 5.39 -26.55 29.29
N ALA A 171 4.42 -25.96 30.01
CA ALA A 171 3.45 -26.70 30.79
C ALA A 171 2.58 -27.63 29.94
N PHE A 172 2.21 -27.20 28.73
CA PHE A 172 1.45 -27.99 27.78
C PHE A 172 2.23 -29.22 27.29
N LEU A 173 3.53 -29.08 27.00
CA LEU A 173 4.41 -30.23 26.73
C LEU A 173 4.52 -31.19 27.92
N GLN A 174 4.66 -30.66 29.14
CA GLN A 174 4.77 -31.47 30.36
C GLN A 174 3.45 -32.22 30.66
N ALA A 175 2.30 -31.58 30.43
CA ALA A 175 0.99 -32.21 30.53
C ALA A 175 0.83 -33.37 29.53
N GLY A 176 1.35 -33.24 28.31
CA GLY A 176 1.42 -34.33 27.35
C GLY A 176 2.18 -35.55 27.88
N GLN A 177 3.34 -35.33 28.49
CA GLN A 177 4.14 -36.38 29.12
C GLN A 177 3.44 -37.04 30.31
N GLU A 178 2.78 -36.25 31.18
CA GLU A 178 1.95 -36.77 32.27
C GLU A 178 0.74 -37.60 31.76
N MET A 179 0.26 -37.31 30.56
CA MET A 179 -0.80 -38.06 29.86
C MET A 179 -0.26 -39.24 29.03
N GLY A 180 1.04 -39.54 29.08
CA GLY A 180 1.66 -40.68 28.38
C GLY A 180 2.08 -40.42 26.92
N TYR A 181 2.04 -39.16 26.45
CA TYR A 181 2.45 -38.78 25.10
C TYR A 181 3.88 -38.24 25.06
N GLU A 182 4.59 -38.49 23.97
CA GLU A 182 5.92 -37.92 23.72
C GLU A 182 5.86 -36.46 23.24
N ASN A 183 6.90 -35.71 23.61
CA ASN A 183 7.22 -34.44 22.97
C ASN A 183 8.05 -34.72 21.70
N ARG A 184 7.43 -34.63 20.53
CA ARG A 184 8.04 -35.03 19.25
C ARG A 184 7.73 -34.06 18.12
N ASP A 185 8.42 -34.24 17.00
CA ASP A 185 8.23 -33.46 15.77
C ASP A 185 7.02 -33.99 14.97
N ILE A 186 5.91 -33.24 14.97
CA ILE A 186 4.67 -33.55 14.21
C ILE A 186 4.86 -33.52 12.69
N ASN A 187 5.99 -32.97 12.22
CA ASN A 187 6.41 -32.97 10.82
C ASN A 187 7.49 -34.03 10.53
N GLY A 188 7.83 -34.85 11.53
CA GLY A 188 8.72 -36.02 11.45
C GLY A 188 7.94 -37.33 11.25
N PHE A 189 8.52 -38.47 11.63
CA PHE A 189 7.97 -39.79 11.28
C PHE A 189 6.60 -40.13 11.91
N ASN A 190 6.32 -39.63 13.11
CA ASN A 190 5.14 -39.94 13.94
C ASN A 190 4.40 -38.65 14.34
N GLN A 191 3.07 -38.64 14.32
CA GLN A 191 2.26 -37.42 14.49
C GLN A 191 1.74 -37.26 15.92
N SER A 192 1.26 -38.34 16.52
CA SER A 192 0.63 -38.31 17.85
C SER A 192 1.64 -37.88 18.90
N GLY A 193 1.33 -36.83 19.65
CA GLY A 193 2.28 -36.19 20.56
C GLY A 193 2.03 -34.69 20.74
N PHE A 194 2.93 -34.05 21.48
CA PHE A 194 2.87 -32.63 21.84
C PHE A 194 4.10 -31.90 21.27
N MET A 195 3.92 -30.67 20.77
CA MET A 195 4.98 -29.90 20.11
C MET A 195 4.81 -28.39 20.26
N LEU A 196 5.92 -27.65 20.29
CA LEU A 196 5.94 -26.19 20.15
C LEU A 196 5.67 -25.81 18.69
N THR A 197 4.92 -24.72 18.48
CA THR A 197 4.45 -24.34 17.14
C THR A 197 5.61 -23.92 16.23
N GLN A 198 5.94 -24.75 15.24
CA GLN A 198 6.65 -24.28 14.03
C GLN A 198 5.74 -23.32 13.25
N ALA A 199 6.30 -22.19 12.81
CA ALA A 199 5.57 -21.15 12.10
C ALA A 199 6.32 -20.69 10.85
N THR A 200 5.58 -20.25 9.82
CA THR A 200 6.11 -19.58 8.62
C THR A 200 6.54 -18.15 8.97
N ILE A 201 7.64 -18.04 9.72
CA ILE A 201 8.24 -16.81 10.23
C ILE A 201 9.65 -16.66 9.65
N ARG A 202 10.07 -15.41 9.43
CA ARG A 202 11.43 -15.04 9.06
C ARG A 202 11.78 -13.80 9.89
N ARG A 203 12.83 -13.88 10.73
CA ARG A 203 13.32 -12.73 11.51
C ARG A 203 12.22 -12.10 12.38
N GLY A 204 11.54 -12.94 13.17
CA GLY A 204 10.42 -12.54 14.03
C GLY A 204 9.14 -12.13 13.30
N SER A 205 9.17 -11.93 11.98
CA SER A 205 8.04 -11.42 11.17
C SER A 205 7.41 -12.52 10.28
N ARG A 206 6.13 -12.37 9.92
CA ARG A 206 5.41 -13.30 9.02
C ARG A 206 6.11 -13.49 7.67
N CYS A 207 6.36 -14.75 7.28
CA CYS A 207 6.82 -15.15 5.95
C CYS A 207 5.64 -15.66 5.09
N SER A 208 4.87 -14.75 4.48
CA SER A 208 3.78 -15.08 3.55
C SER A 208 4.30 -15.77 2.27
N THR A 209 3.41 -16.43 1.50
CA THR A 209 3.81 -16.99 0.20
C THR A 209 4.18 -15.92 -0.83
N ALA A 210 3.66 -14.68 -0.68
CA ALA A 210 4.13 -13.55 -1.46
C ALA A 210 5.60 -13.24 -1.14
N LYS A 211 5.96 -13.10 0.14
CA LYS A 211 7.35 -12.87 0.59
C LYS A 211 8.32 -13.99 0.24
N ALA A 212 7.86 -15.24 0.33
CA ALA A 212 8.64 -16.40 -0.05
C ALA A 212 8.85 -16.50 -1.57
N PHE A 213 7.78 -16.52 -2.36
CA PHE A 213 7.84 -16.97 -3.76
C PHE A 213 7.73 -15.85 -4.81
N LEU A 214 7.17 -14.68 -4.48
CA LEU A 214 6.94 -13.59 -5.45
C LEU A 214 7.89 -12.39 -5.25
N ARG A 215 8.13 -11.95 -4.01
CA ARG A 215 9.00 -10.78 -3.73
C ARG A 215 10.44 -10.95 -4.26
N PRO A 216 11.11 -12.11 -4.14
CA PRO A 216 12.48 -12.28 -4.67
C PRO A 216 12.55 -12.19 -6.20
N ILE A 217 11.47 -12.56 -6.89
CA ILE A 217 11.43 -12.69 -8.35
C ILE A 217 10.67 -11.54 -9.04
N LYS A 218 10.23 -10.53 -8.29
CA LYS A 218 9.37 -9.41 -8.75
C LYS A 218 9.87 -8.64 -9.98
N ASN A 219 11.15 -8.81 -10.33
CA ASN A 219 11.82 -8.17 -11.47
C ASN A 219 11.91 -9.08 -12.72
N ARG A 220 11.44 -10.34 -12.67
CA ARG A 220 11.46 -11.27 -13.82
C ARG A 220 10.63 -10.69 -14.98
N PRO A 221 11.20 -10.46 -16.18
CA PRO A 221 10.53 -9.73 -17.26
C PRO A 221 9.41 -10.52 -17.96
N ASN A 222 9.29 -11.81 -17.65
CA ASN A 222 8.26 -12.72 -18.14
C ASN A 222 7.12 -12.96 -17.13
N LEU A 223 7.17 -12.39 -15.92
CA LEU A 223 6.13 -12.50 -14.89
C LEU A 223 5.41 -11.15 -14.68
N HIS A 224 4.10 -11.13 -14.88
CA HIS A 224 3.25 -9.96 -14.67
C HIS A 224 2.21 -10.27 -13.57
N ILE A 225 2.09 -9.43 -12.53
CA ILE A 225 1.26 -9.68 -11.33
C ILE A 225 0.23 -8.56 -11.13
N ALA A 226 -0.99 -8.75 -11.64
CA ALA A 226 -2.05 -7.76 -11.57
C ALA A 226 -2.89 -7.94 -10.30
N MET A 227 -2.63 -7.11 -9.30
CA MET A 227 -3.49 -6.89 -8.13
C MET A 227 -4.74 -6.06 -8.50
N HIS A 228 -5.78 -6.15 -7.66
CA HIS A 228 -7.12 -5.61 -7.87
C HIS A 228 -7.76 -6.09 -9.19
N ALA A 229 -7.64 -7.39 -9.47
CA ALA A 229 -8.07 -8.05 -10.70
C ALA A 229 -8.89 -9.33 -10.40
N GLN A 230 -10.19 -9.17 -10.14
CA GLN A 230 -11.10 -10.28 -9.87
C GLN A 230 -11.55 -10.94 -11.17
N VAL A 231 -11.21 -12.22 -11.38
CA VAL A 231 -11.68 -12.97 -12.54
C VAL A 231 -13.18 -13.26 -12.41
N LEU A 232 -13.91 -13.10 -13.52
CA LEU A 232 -15.37 -13.24 -13.59
C LEU A 232 -15.77 -14.58 -14.24
N ARG A 233 -15.06 -14.98 -15.30
CA ARG A 233 -15.21 -16.29 -15.97
C ARG A 233 -14.00 -16.66 -16.83
N VAL A 234 -13.84 -17.95 -17.10
CA VAL A 234 -12.94 -18.52 -18.11
C VAL A 234 -13.64 -18.50 -19.46
N LEU A 235 -12.89 -18.25 -20.55
CA LEU A 235 -13.43 -18.15 -21.90
C LEU A 235 -13.06 -19.38 -22.73
N PHE A 236 -14.06 -20.06 -23.31
CA PHE A 236 -13.87 -21.26 -24.13
C PHE A 236 -14.16 -21.00 -25.61
N ASN A 237 -13.66 -21.89 -26.48
CA ASN A 237 -14.07 -21.99 -27.88
C ASN A 237 -14.95 -23.24 -28.12
N ALA A 238 -15.35 -23.48 -29.37
CA ALA A 238 -16.24 -24.60 -29.73
C ALA A 238 -15.67 -25.98 -29.35
N GLU A 239 -14.36 -26.21 -29.49
CA GLU A 239 -13.70 -27.47 -29.08
C GLU A 239 -13.47 -27.61 -27.55
N LYS A 240 -14.18 -26.82 -26.75
CA LYS A 240 -14.12 -26.73 -25.28
C LYS A 240 -12.71 -26.45 -24.73
N ARG A 241 -11.89 -25.70 -25.47
CA ARG A 241 -10.57 -25.24 -25.02
C ARG A 241 -10.64 -23.88 -24.33
N ALA A 242 -10.05 -23.76 -23.15
CA ALA A 242 -9.84 -22.48 -22.48
C ALA A 242 -8.87 -21.62 -23.31
N THR A 243 -9.36 -20.48 -23.80
CA THR A 243 -8.62 -19.54 -24.67
C THR A 243 -8.24 -18.24 -23.97
N GLY A 244 -8.69 -18.02 -22.74
CA GLY A 244 -8.45 -16.81 -21.97
C GLY A 244 -9.36 -16.69 -20.75
N VAL A 245 -9.35 -15.53 -20.13
CA VAL A 245 -10.25 -15.17 -19.01
C VAL A 245 -10.82 -13.77 -19.20
N GLU A 246 -11.98 -13.54 -18.60
CA GLU A 246 -12.61 -12.23 -18.43
C GLU A 246 -12.53 -11.84 -16.95
N PHE A 247 -12.06 -10.63 -16.65
CA PHE A 247 -11.81 -10.17 -15.29
C PHE A 247 -12.17 -8.68 -15.11
N LEU A 248 -12.64 -8.32 -13.93
CA LEU A 248 -12.87 -6.94 -13.50
C LEU A 248 -11.57 -6.36 -12.92
N ARG A 249 -11.14 -5.21 -13.44
CA ARG A 249 -10.00 -4.45 -12.93
C ARG A 249 -10.15 -2.98 -13.28
N ASP A 250 -10.01 -2.12 -12.28
CA ASP A 250 -10.34 -0.68 -12.37
C ASP A 250 -11.84 -0.46 -12.64
N ASP A 251 -12.67 -1.35 -12.08
CA ASP A 251 -14.12 -1.51 -12.33
C ASP A 251 -14.51 -1.64 -13.81
N LYS A 252 -13.53 -2.02 -14.65
CA LYS A 252 -13.70 -2.32 -16.07
C LYS A 252 -13.51 -3.80 -16.32
N GLN A 253 -14.45 -4.40 -17.03
CA GLN A 253 -14.29 -5.75 -17.58
C GLN A 253 -13.21 -5.74 -18.65
N ARG A 254 -12.31 -6.73 -18.59
CA ARG A 254 -11.15 -6.87 -19.47
C ARG A 254 -11.00 -8.34 -19.84
N ILE A 255 -10.57 -8.60 -21.08
CA ILE A 255 -10.30 -9.96 -21.59
C ILE A 255 -8.80 -10.10 -21.88
N VAL A 256 -8.21 -11.23 -21.48
CA VAL A 256 -6.82 -11.59 -21.78
C VAL A 256 -6.74 -13.05 -22.24
N ARG A 257 -5.98 -13.32 -23.31
CA ARG A 257 -5.94 -14.65 -23.96
C ARG A 257 -4.77 -15.52 -23.47
N CYS A 258 -4.91 -16.82 -23.63
CA CYS A 258 -3.95 -17.84 -23.19
C CYS A 258 -3.51 -18.73 -24.37
N ARG A 259 -2.20 -19.02 -24.48
CA ARG A 259 -1.64 -19.95 -25.47
C ARG A 259 -1.62 -21.39 -24.99
N ARG A 260 -1.34 -21.66 -23.71
CA ARG A 260 -1.09 -23.02 -23.18
C ARG A 260 -2.18 -23.49 -22.23
N GLU A 261 -2.13 -23.08 -20.97
CA GLU A 261 -3.07 -23.48 -19.92
C GLU A 261 -3.46 -22.30 -19.02
N VAL A 262 -4.74 -22.24 -18.64
CA VAL A 262 -5.24 -21.39 -17.54
C VAL A 262 -5.22 -22.23 -16.25
N VAL A 263 -4.74 -21.66 -15.15
CA VAL A 263 -4.60 -22.32 -13.85
C VAL A 263 -5.39 -21.56 -12.80
N LEU A 264 -6.39 -22.22 -12.21
CA LEU A 264 -7.15 -21.69 -11.07
C LEU A 264 -6.39 -21.96 -9.78
N SER A 265 -6.15 -20.93 -8.99
CA SER A 265 -5.53 -20.98 -7.66
C SER A 265 -6.27 -20.04 -6.69
N ALA A 266 -7.58 -19.88 -6.88
CA ALA A 266 -8.42 -18.94 -6.15
C ALA A 266 -8.93 -19.49 -4.80
N GLY A 267 -8.66 -20.77 -4.52
CA GLY A 267 -9.00 -21.45 -3.26
C GLY A 267 -10.39 -22.09 -3.27
N ALA A 268 -10.66 -22.91 -2.24
CA ALA A 268 -11.83 -23.77 -2.13
C ALA A 268 -13.20 -23.08 -2.18
N ILE A 269 -13.28 -21.75 -2.10
CA ILE A 269 -14.53 -21.00 -2.24
C ILE A 269 -14.67 -20.40 -3.64
N ASN A 270 -13.63 -19.74 -4.13
CA ASN A 270 -13.69 -18.95 -5.36
C ASN A 270 -13.42 -19.79 -6.62
N SER A 271 -12.62 -20.85 -6.54
CA SER A 271 -12.38 -21.76 -7.66
C SER A 271 -13.65 -22.50 -8.14
N PRO A 272 -14.48 -23.14 -7.28
CA PRO A 272 -15.74 -23.74 -7.73
C PRO A 272 -16.75 -22.69 -8.21
N GLN A 273 -16.84 -21.53 -7.53
CA GLN A 273 -17.71 -20.43 -7.96
C GLN A 273 -17.37 -19.97 -9.39
N LEU A 274 -16.08 -19.75 -9.67
CA LEU A 274 -15.60 -19.31 -10.97
C LEU A 274 -15.84 -20.35 -12.07
N LEU A 275 -15.71 -21.64 -11.77
CA LEU A 275 -16.01 -22.73 -12.72
C LEU A 275 -17.51 -22.73 -13.09
N MET A 276 -18.41 -22.65 -12.10
CA MET A 276 -19.86 -22.60 -12.35
C MET A 276 -20.23 -21.38 -13.20
N LEU A 277 -19.71 -20.20 -12.86
CA LEU A 277 -19.87 -18.96 -13.67
C LEU A 277 -19.27 -19.05 -15.08
N SER A 278 -18.43 -20.05 -15.34
CA SER A 278 -17.83 -20.35 -16.64
C SER A 278 -18.49 -21.53 -17.37
N GLY A 279 -19.63 -22.04 -16.87
CA GLY A 279 -20.36 -23.17 -17.46
C GLY A 279 -19.82 -24.55 -17.13
N ILE A 280 -19.02 -24.69 -16.06
CA ILE A 280 -18.51 -25.98 -15.58
C ILE A 280 -19.02 -26.23 -14.17
N GLY A 281 -19.90 -27.22 -14.01
CA GLY A 281 -20.58 -27.52 -12.75
C GLY A 281 -21.90 -28.24 -12.96
N PRO A 282 -22.71 -28.46 -11.90
CA PRO A 282 -23.92 -29.27 -11.98
C PRO A 282 -24.93 -28.70 -12.99
N SER A 283 -25.26 -29.47 -14.03
CA SER A 283 -26.02 -28.98 -15.19
C SER A 283 -27.38 -28.36 -14.84
N GLU A 284 -28.11 -28.97 -13.90
CA GLU A 284 -29.39 -28.46 -13.36
C GLU A 284 -29.21 -27.04 -12.77
N HIS A 285 -28.26 -26.89 -11.83
CA HIS A 285 -27.98 -25.62 -11.15
C HIS A 285 -27.45 -24.53 -12.10
N LEU A 286 -26.70 -24.90 -13.14
CA LEU A 286 -26.29 -23.95 -14.19
C LEU A 286 -27.50 -23.50 -15.02
N THR A 287 -28.45 -24.40 -15.27
CA THR A 287 -29.68 -24.12 -16.02
C THR A 287 -30.61 -23.18 -15.25
N GLU A 288 -30.75 -23.34 -13.92
CA GLU A 288 -31.50 -22.43 -13.03
C GLU A 288 -31.11 -20.95 -13.22
N PHE A 289 -29.81 -20.68 -13.40
CA PHE A 289 -29.28 -19.32 -13.59
C PHE A 289 -29.16 -18.90 -15.07
N GLY A 290 -29.56 -19.76 -16.01
CA GLY A 290 -29.44 -19.53 -17.45
C GLY A 290 -27.98 -19.50 -17.95
N ILE A 291 -27.09 -20.27 -17.33
CA ILE A 291 -25.67 -20.37 -17.67
C ILE A 291 -25.48 -21.57 -18.63
N PRO A 292 -24.95 -21.37 -19.86
CA PRO A 292 -24.72 -22.48 -20.79
C PRO A 292 -23.76 -23.55 -20.24
N VAL A 293 -24.21 -24.81 -20.22
CA VAL A 293 -23.41 -25.94 -19.72
C VAL A 293 -22.33 -26.33 -20.73
N ILE A 294 -21.07 -26.13 -20.37
CA ILE A 294 -19.89 -26.56 -21.12
C ILE A 294 -19.47 -27.96 -20.68
N SER A 295 -19.49 -28.24 -19.38
CA SER A 295 -19.32 -29.59 -18.85
C SER A 295 -20.09 -29.76 -17.55
N ASP A 296 -20.93 -30.78 -17.49
CA ASP A 296 -21.55 -31.22 -16.25
C ASP A 296 -20.49 -31.92 -15.39
N LEU A 297 -20.31 -31.45 -14.15
CA LEU A 297 -19.33 -31.95 -13.17
C LEU A 297 -19.81 -31.57 -11.76
N ARG A 298 -19.44 -32.35 -10.73
CA ARG A 298 -19.82 -32.12 -9.31
C ARG A 298 -19.05 -30.96 -8.64
N VAL A 299 -18.92 -29.84 -9.33
CA VAL A 299 -18.22 -28.63 -8.85
C VAL A 299 -18.94 -28.02 -7.66
N GLY A 300 -18.19 -27.73 -6.60
CA GLY A 300 -18.72 -27.15 -5.38
C GLY A 300 -19.27 -28.17 -4.37
N ASP A 301 -19.38 -29.45 -4.72
CA ASP A 301 -19.69 -30.52 -3.76
C ASP A 301 -18.48 -30.87 -2.89
N ASN A 302 -18.67 -31.70 -1.87
CA ASN A 302 -17.58 -32.23 -1.04
C ASN A 302 -16.75 -31.12 -0.35
N LEU A 303 -17.40 -30.03 0.08
CA LEU A 303 -16.76 -29.02 0.92
C LEU A 303 -16.43 -29.65 2.29
N GLN A 304 -15.15 -29.75 2.62
CA GLN A 304 -14.66 -30.21 3.91
C GLN A 304 -13.94 -29.05 4.62
N ASP A 305 -14.05 -28.93 5.94
CA ASP A 305 -13.40 -27.89 6.76
C ASP A 305 -13.24 -28.39 8.20
N HIS A 306 -12.15 -28.00 8.85
CA HIS A 306 -11.84 -28.40 10.22
C HIS A 306 -12.61 -27.55 11.24
N VAL A 307 -13.37 -28.22 12.11
CA VAL A 307 -14.36 -27.60 13.01
C VAL A 307 -14.20 -28.12 14.45
N GLY A 308 -14.63 -27.32 15.43
CA GLY A 308 -14.53 -27.64 16.85
C GLY A 308 -15.33 -26.72 17.77
N LEU A 309 -15.10 -26.83 19.08
CA LEU A 309 -15.68 -25.95 20.09
C LEU A 309 -14.89 -24.64 20.19
N GLY A 310 -15.58 -23.51 20.03
CA GLY A 310 -15.01 -22.19 20.30
C GLY A 310 -15.02 -21.84 21.78
N GLY A 311 -13.93 -21.24 22.25
CA GLY A 311 -13.87 -20.58 23.56
C GLY A 311 -13.91 -21.51 24.77
N LEU A 312 -13.48 -22.78 24.63
CA LEU A 312 -13.15 -23.66 25.76
C LEU A 312 -12.02 -23.01 26.58
N THR A 313 -12.40 -22.43 27.74
CA THR A 313 -11.56 -21.51 28.50
C THR A 313 -11.22 -22.09 29.86
N PHE A 314 -9.97 -21.93 30.26
CA PHE A 314 -9.46 -22.26 31.58
C PHE A 314 -8.90 -20.99 32.24
N LEU A 315 -9.10 -20.87 33.54
CA LEU A 315 -8.61 -19.77 34.36
C LEU A 315 -7.37 -20.25 35.12
N VAL A 316 -6.38 -19.38 35.26
CA VAL A 316 -5.20 -19.60 36.13
C VAL A 316 -5.08 -18.45 37.13
N ASN A 317 -4.32 -18.67 38.20
CA ASN A 317 -4.08 -17.66 39.23
C ASN A 317 -2.83 -16.82 38.93
N GLU A 318 -1.89 -17.34 38.14
CA GLU A 318 -0.60 -16.71 37.86
C GLU A 318 -0.63 -15.71 36.69
N SER A 319 0.13 -14.61 36.85
CA SER A 319 0.18 -13.46 35.93
C SER A 319 1.04 -13.70 34.68
N ILE A 320 0.78 -14.79 33.96
CA ILE A 320 1.67 -15.34 32.91
C ILE A 320 1.03 -15.53 31.52
N THR A 321 -0.23 -15.12 31.33
CA THR A 321 -0.97 -15.26 30.05
C THR A 321 -0.80 -14.05 29.11
N LEU A 322 -1.30 -14.14 27.88
CA LEU A 322 -1.27 -13.06 26.88
C LEU A 322 -2.51 -12.17 26.96
N ILE A 323 -2.59 -11.32 28.00
CA ILE A 323 -3.56 -10.22 28.10
C ILE A 323 -3.06 -8.95 27.39
N ARG A 324 -3.99 -8.18 26.83
CA ARG A 324 -3.73 -6.94 26.07
C ARG A 324 -2.75 -5.99 26.77
N GLU A 325 -2.97 -5.77 28.06
CA GLU A 325 -2.19 -4.86 28.92
C GLU A 325 -0.73 -5.31 29.08
N ARG A 326 -0.42 -6.59 28.84
CA ARG A 326 0.93 -7.16 28.97
C ARG A 326 1.73 -7.13 27.66
N PHE A 327 1.09 -7.32 26.51
CA PHE A 327 1.79 -7.27 25.21
C PHE A 327 1.76 -5.89 24.52
N GLN A 328 0.82 -5.02 24.87
CA GLN A 328 0.78 -3.64 24.38
C GLN A 328 1.54 -2.68 25.33
N ILE A 329 2.85 -2.88 25.51
CA ILE A 329 3.76 -1.98 26.28
C ILE A 329 5.11 -1.76 25.58
N PHE A 330 5.80 -0.64 25.84
CA PHE A 330 6.95 -0.21 25.02
C PHE A 330 8.10 -1.21 25.01
N SER A 331 8.43 -1.82 26.15
CA SER A 331 9.59 -2.70 26.30
C SER A 331 9.51 -3.94 25.41
N VAL A 332 8.44 -4.73 25.58
CA VAL A 332 8.03 -5.89 24.74
C VAL A 332 8.13 -5.60 23.24
N MET A 333 7.81 -4.36 22.90
CA MET A 333 7.56 -3.91 21.56
C MET A 333 8.89 -3.40 20.95
N PHE A 334 9.65 -2.57 21.67
CA PHE A 334 10.98 -2.09 21.27
C PHE A 334 11.95 -3.27 21.10
N GLU A 335 11.78 -4.30 21.92
CA GLU A 335 12.42 -5.61 21.78
C GLU A 335 12.04 -6.34 20.48
N TYR A 336 10.75 -6.43 20.14
CA TYR A 336 10.29 -6.98 18.85
C TYR A 336 10.99 -6.38 17.64
N ILE A 337 11.33 -5.09 17.71
CA ILE A 337 11.81 -4.38 16.53
C ILE A 337 13.32 -4.15 16.50
N VAL A 338 13.95 -3.78 17.62
CA VAL A 338 15.41 -3.67 17.67
C VAL A 338 16.07 -5.06 17.66
N LYS A 339 15.42 -6.08 18.24
CA LYS A 339 16.00 -7.42 18.45
C LYS A 339 15.32 -8.58 17.69
N GLU A 340 14.16 -8.36 17.06
CA GLU A 340 13.37 -9.44 16.39
C GLU A 340 12.90 -10.54 17.38
N GLN A 341 12.58 -10.15 18.62
CA GLN A 341 12.35 -11.02 19.78
C GLN A 341 11.15 -10.59 20.66
N GLY A 342 10.82 -11.36 21.69
CA GLY A 342 9.76 -10.99 22.64
C GLY A 342 8.32 -11.26 22.16
N PRO A 343 7.30 -10.94 22.99
CA PRO A 343 5.92 -11.41 22.82
C PRO A 343 5.22 -11.16 21.47
N LEU A 344 5.63 -10.16 20.69
CA LEU A 344 4.98 -9.92 19.40
C LEU A 344 5.37 -10.95 18.32
N THR A 345 6.41 -11.76 18.54
CA THR A 345 6.86 -12.81 17.59
C THR A 345 6.03 -14.09 17.64
N THR A 346 5.24 -14.33 18.69
CA THR A 346 4.36 -15.51 18.76
C THR A 346 3.08 -15.29 17.93
N PRO A 347 2.58 -16.28 17.17
CA PRO A 347 1.31 -16.17 16.46
C PRO A 347 0.07 -16.24 17.37
N GLY A 348 0.25 -16.40 18.69
CA GLY A 348 -0.82 -16.55 19.68
C GLY A 348 -1.20 -18.01 19.97
N VAL A 349 -0.93 -18.94 19.05
CA VAL A 349 -0.89 -20.39 19.30
C VAL A 349 0.57 -20.76 19.55
N GLU A 350 0.89 -21.21 20.76
CA GLU A 350 2.30 -21.46 21.15
C GLU A 350 2.68 -22.94 21.04
N ALA A 351 1.71 -23.84 21.16
CA ALA A 351 1.92 -25.28 21.07
C ALA A 351 0.73 -25.96 20.38
N LEU A 352 1.00 -27.17 19.88
CA LEU A 352 0.07 -28.06 19.21
C LEU A 352 0.13 -29.43 19.86
N ALA A 353 -0.98 -30.15 19.87
CA ALA A 353 -0.98 -31.59 20.09
C ALA A 353 -1.82 -32.30 19.04
N PHE A 354 -1.49 -33.55 18.78
CA PHE A 354 -2.25 -34.45 17.92
C PHE A 354 -2.51 -35.73 18.70
N LEU A 355 -3.77 -36.14 18.78
CA LEU A 355 -4.24 -37.18 19.69
C LEU A 355 -5.23 -38.12 18.99
N ASN A 356 -5.13 -39.41 19.29
CA ASN A 356 -6.19 -40.39 19.04
C ASN A 356 -7.26 -40.26 20.14
N THR A 357 -8.53 -40.09 19.77
CA THR A 357 -9.67 -40.44 20.64
C THR A 357 -9.94 -41.95 20.57
N LYS A 358 -10.86 -42.44 21.39
CA LYS A 358 -11.38 -43.83 21.34
C LYS A 358 -12.16 -44.19 20.05
N TYR A 359 -12.29 -43.26 19.11
CA TYR A 359 -12.90 -43.46 17.80
C TYR A 359 -11.86 -43.45 16.66
N ALA A 360 -10.58 -43.18 16.97
CA ALA A 360 -9.49 -43.35 16.04
C ALA A 360 -9.21 -44.85 15.80
N ASP A 361 -8.50 -45.15 14.71
CA ASP A 361 -8.04 -46.50 14.40
C ASP A 361 -6.95 -46.94 15.39
N GLU A 362 -7.13 -48.08 16.05
CA GLU A 362 -6.16 -48.62 17.01
C GLU A 362 -4.87 -49.15 16.34
N SER A 363 -4.89 -49.36 15.02
CA SER A 363 -3.80 -50.01 14.28
C SER A 363 -2.62 -49.10 13.87
N GLY A 364 -2.69 -47.78 14.12
CA GLY A 364 -1.61 -46.86 13.70
C GLY A 364 -1.64 -45.45 14.28
N ASP A 365 -0.57 -44.70 14.01
CA ASP A 365 -0.45 -43.28 14.34
C ASP A 365 -1.28 -42.45 13.34
N TYR A 366 -2.56 -42.26 13.66
CA TYR A 366 -3.52 -41.58 12.79
C TYR A 366 -4.49 -40.69 13.62
N PRO A 367 -3.98 -39.62 14.25
CA PRO A 367 -4.75 -38.78 15.18
C PRO A 367 -5.97 -38.13 14.52
N ASP A 368 -7.12 -38.20 15.19
CA ASP A 368 -8.43 -37.67 14.75
C ASP A 368 -8.75 -36.29 15.37
N ILE A 369 -8.04 -35.91 16.43
CA ILE A 369 -8.13 -34.60 17.09
C ILE A 369 -6.78 -33.86 17.04
N GLN A 370 -6.83 -32.58 16.64
CA GLN A 370 -5.76 -31.60 16.86
C GLN A 370 -6.14 -30.65 18.00
N PHE A 371 -5.18 -30.29 18.85
CA PHE A 371 -5.28 -29.17 19.77
C PHE A 371 -4.45 -27.98 19.27
N HIS A 372 -5.03 -26.79 19.23
CA HIS A 372 -4.26 -25.53 19.22
C HIS A 372 -4.27 -24.99 20.65
N PHE A 373 -3.09 -24.90 21.28
CA PHE A 373 -2.92 -24.32 22.61
C PHE A 373 -2.59 -22.83 22.52
N ALA A 374 -3.40 -21.99 23.16
CA ALA A 374 -3.20 -20.55 23.26
C ALA A 374 -3.19 -20.12 24.74
N PRO A 375 -2.15 -19.38 25.22
CA PRO A 375 -2.13 -18.82 26.56
C PRO A 375 -2.99 -17.53 26.65
N SER A 376 -4.20 -17.56 26.10
CA SER A 376 -5.20 -16.49 26.10
C SER A 376 -6.59 -17.06 25.82
N SER A 377 -7.64 -16.24 25.96
CA SER A 377 -9.00 -16.57 25.51
C SER A 377 -9.78 -15.32 25.09
N ILE A 378 -11.09 -15.48 24.83
CA ILE A 378 -12.03 -14.49 24.26
C ILE A 378 -12.11 -13.18 25.07
N ASN A 379 -11.73 -13.21 26.35
CA ASN A 379 -11.70 -12.07 27.28
C ASN A 379 -10.38 -11.29 27.27
N SER A 380 -9.28 -11.86 26.75
CA SER A 380 -7.92 -11.33 26.93
C SER A 380 -7.59 -10.07 26.12
N ASP A 381 -8.48 -9.62 25.21
CA ASP A 381 -8.22 -8.50 24.28
C ASP A 381 -9.16 -7.29 24.39
N GLY A 382 -10.20 -7.38 25.22
CA GLY A 382 -11.22 -6.33 25.38
C GLY A 382 -12.10 -6.12 24.14
N GLU A 383 -12.78 -7.18 23.72
CA GLU A 383 -13.82 -7.24 22.66
C GLU A 383 -13.36 -7.30 21.19
N GLN A 384 -12.10 -7.62 20.86
CA GLN A 384 -11.70 -7.72 19.44
C GLN A 384 -11.95 -9.12 18.87
N ILE A 385 -11.63 -10.20 19.58
CA ILE A 385 -11.98 -11.59 19.24
C ILE A 385 -13.51 -11.75 19.13
N LYS A 386 -14.28 -11.14 20.04
CA LYS A 386 -15.75 -11.03 19.98
C LYS A 386 -16.22 -10.57 18.58
N LYS A 387 -15.61 -9.50 18.05
CA LYS A 387 -15.93 -8.92 16.73
C LYS A 387 -15.42 -9.78 15.58
N ILE A 388 -14.22 -10.35 15.71
CA ILE A 388 -13.62 -11.26 14.71
C ILE A 388 -14.55 -12.44 14.48
N LEU A 389 -15.00 -13.11 15.54
CA LEU A 389 -15.88 -14.28 15.47
C LEU A 389 -17.34 -13.90 15.15
N GLY A 390 -17.77 -12.68 15.50
CA GLY A 390 -19.17 -12.24 15.31
C GLY A 390 -20.11 -12.73 16.41
N LEU A 391 -19.58 -12.92 17.62
CA LEU A 391 -20.29 -13.46 18.78
C LEU A 391 -21.38 -12.49 19.27
N ARG A 392 -22.61 -12.98 19.50
CA ARG A 392 -23.74 -12.19 20.00
C ARG A 392 -23.43 -11.57 21.36
N ASP A 393 -23.83 -10.32 21.58
CA ASP A 393 -23.60 -9.60 22.85
C ASP A 393 -24.12 -10.36 24.08
N ARG A 394 -25.26 -11.04 23.99
CA ARG A 394 -25.81 -11.86 25.09
C ARG A 394 -24.84 -12.98 25.51
N VAL A 395 -24.13 -13.60 24.57
CA VAL A 395 -23.16 -14.67 24.87
C VAL A 395 -21.89 -14.07 25.46
N TYR A 396 -21.34 -13.02 24.83
CA TYR A 396 -20.13 -12.36 25.32
C TYR A 396 -20.31 -11.77 26.73
N ASN A 397 -21.43 -11.08 26.98
CA ASN A 397 -21.70 -10.40 28.26
C ASN A 397 -21.92 -11.36 29.43
N VAL A 398 -22.37 -12.59 29.17
CA VAL A 398 -22.56 -13.64 30.21
C VAL A 398 -21.28 -14.44 30.44
N MET A 399 -20.60 -14.85 29.38
CA MET A 399 -19.46 -15.77 29.46
C MET A 399 -18.14 -15.04 29.73
N TYR A 400 -17.78 -14.08 28.87
CA TYR A 400 -16.40 -13.59 28.75
C TYR A 400 -16.18 -12.20 29.34
N LYS A 401 -17.20 -11.34 29.33
CA LYS A 401 -17.12 -10.00 29.95
C LYS A 401 -16.85 -10.03 31.47
N PRO A 402 -17.36 -10.99 32.27
CA PRO A 402 -16.97 -11.13 33.67
C PRO A 402 -15.50 -11.54 33.88
N LEU A 403 -14.82 -12.02 32.83
CA LEU A 403 -13.41 -12.42 32.85
C LEU A 403 -12.45 -11.31 32.38
N HIS A 404 -12.91 -10.05 32.30
CA HIS A 404 -12.05 -8.93 31.92
C HIS A 404 -10.89 -8.78 32.91
N ASN A 405 -9.64 -8.70 32.41
CA ASN A 405 -8.39 -8.76 33.18
C ASN A 405 -8.12 -10.08 33.95
N VAL A 406 -8.88 -11.16 33.72
CA VAL A 406 -8.60 -12.48 34.35
C VAL A 406 -7.62 -13.29 33.51
N GLU A 407 -6.56 -13.78 34.14
CA GLU A 407 -5.55 -14.66 33.51
C GLU A 407 -6.21 -15.96 33.03
N THR A 408 -6.11 -16.22 31.74
CA THR A 408 -6.88 -17.24 31.04
C THR A 408 -6.09 -17.89 29.90
N TRP A 409 -6.31 -19.18 29.68
CA TRP A 409 -5.79 -19.92 28.52
C TRP A 409 -6.91 -20.74 27.86
N SER A 410 -6.66 -21.23 26.65
CA SER A 410 -7.60 -22.06 25.90
C SER A 410 -6.91 -23.16 25.10
N ILE A 411 -7.60 -24.28 24.95
CA ILE A 411 -7.35 -25.29 23.91
C ILE A 411 -8.54 -25.23 22.97
N LEU A 412 -8.27 -25.21 21.66
CA LEU A 412 -9.28 -25.47 20.66
C LEU A 412 -9.16 -26.95 20.26
N PRO A 413 -10.12 -27.83 20.63
CA PRO A 413 -10.19 -29.20 20.15
C PRO A 413 -10.82 -29.22 18.75
N LEU A 414 -10.12 -29.81 17.78
CA LEU A 414 -10.39 -29.64 16.35
C LEU A 414 -10.47 -31.00 15.68
N LEU A 415 -11.63 -31.29 15.07
CA LEU A 415 -11.88 -32.52 14.33
C LEU A 415 -11.08 -32.51 13.03
N LEU A 416 -10.20 -33.50 12.86
CA LEU A 416 -9.30 -33.60 11.69
C LEU A 416 -9.92 -34.30 10.49
N ARG A 417 -10.84 -35.26 10.71
CA ARG A 417 -11.47 -36.04 9.64
C ARG A 417 -13.00 -35.97 9.71
N PRO A 418 -13.61 -34.82 9.39
CA PRO A 418 -15.07 -34.66 9.39
C PRO A 418 -15.73 -35.56 8.35
N LYS A 419 -16.76 -36.30 8.77
CA LYS A 419 -17.64 -37.07 7.87
C LYS A 419 -18.75 -36.19 7.29
N SER A 420 -19.16 -35.14 8.00
CA SER A 420 -20.04 -34.11 7.45
C SER A 420 -19.37 -33.37 6.29
N THR A 421 -19.95 -33.49 5.10
CA THR A 421 -19.54 -32.73 3.92
C THR A 421 -20.61 -31.71 3.53
N GLY A 422 -20.15 -30.54 3.11
CA GLY A 422 -20.99 -29.43 2.66
C GLY A 422 -20.92 -29.18 1.16
N TRP A 423 -21.41 -28.01 0.76
CA TRP A 423 -21.37 -27.56 -0.63
C TRP A 423 -21.21 -26.04 -0.78
N ILE A 424 -20.84 -25.64 -2.00
CA ILE A 424 -20.81 -24.27 -2.51
C ILE A 424 -21.66 -24.20 -3.78
N ARG A 425 -22.47 -23.14 -3.90
CA ARG A 425 -23.42 -22.91 -5.01
C ARG A 425 -23.44 -21.44 -5.41
N LEU A 426 -24.04 -21.12 -6.56
CA LEU A 426 -24.27 -19.74 -6.97
C LEU A 426 -25.55 -19.20 -6.32
N LYS A 427 -25.46 -18.01 -5.71
CA LYS A 427 -26.64 -17.18 -5.34
C LYS A 427 -27.12 -16.30 -6.49
N SER A 428 -26.29 -16.15 -7.53
CA SER A 428 -26.54 -15.30 -8.68
C SER A 428 -25.57 -15.63 -9.81
N LYS A 429 -25.98 -15.37 -11.06
CA LYS A 429 -25.08 -15.27 -12.21
C LYS A 429 -24.15 -14.05 -12.17
N ASN A 430 -24.31 -13.15 -11.20
CA ASN A 430 -23.39 -12.04 -10.98
C ASN A 430 -22.11 -12.53 -10.26
N PRO A 431 -20.92 -12.47 -10.91
CA PRO A 431 -19.65 -12.95 -10.35
C PRO A 431 -19.12 -12.15 -9.14
N LEU A 432 -19.76 -11.03 -8.78
CA LEU A 432 -19.42 -10.21 -7.61
C LEU A 432 -20.26 -10.54 -6.37
N VAL A 433 -21.36 -11.28 -6.53
CA VAL A 433 -22.17 -11.77 -5.41
C VAL A 433 -21.41 -12.92 -4.73
N GLN A 434 -21.33 -12.91 -3.39
CA GLN A 434 -20.73 -14.03 -2.65
C GLN A 434 -21.53 -15.33 -2.92
N PRO A 435 -20.87 -16.48 -3.05
CA PRO A 435 -21.57 -17.74 -3.31
C PRO A 435 -22.44 -18.14 -2.12
N ASP A 436 -23.29 -19.14 -2.32
CA ASP A 436 -23.81 -19.89 -1.20
C ASP A 436 -22.77 -20.85 -0.66
N ILE A 437 -22.65 -20.93 0.67
CA ILE A 437 -21.64 -21.69 1.39
C ILE A 437 -22.37 -22.37 2.54
N ASN A 438 -22.60 -23.67 2.42
CA ASN A 438 -23.19 -24.48 3.48
C ASN A 438 -22.20 -25.58 3.85
N PRO A 439 -21.40 -25.41 4.92
CA PRO A 439 -20.46 -26.44 5.37
C PRO A 439 -21.16 -27.65 5.99
N ASN A 440 -22.48 -27.57 6.26
CA ASN A 440 -23.31 -28.71 6.66
C ASN A 440 -22.79 -29.46 7.92
N TYR A 441 -22.10 -28.74 8.81
CA TYR A 441 -21.43 -29.28 9.99
C TYR A 441 -22.37 -30.14 10.87
N PHE A 442 -21.82 -31.19 11.48
CA PHE A 442 -22.50 -32.05 12.45
C PHE A 442 -23.78 -32.71 11.90
N THR A 443 -23.81 -33.04 10.60
CA THR A 443 -24.83 -33.92 10.03
C THR A 443 -24.53 -35.39 10.33
N HIS A 444 -23.26 -35.76 10.47
CA HIS A 444 -22.85 -37.03 11.04
C HIS A 444 -22.66 -36.91 12.56
N LYS A 445 -23.24 -37.83 13.33
CA LYS A 445 -23.12 -37.83 14.80
C LYS A 445 -21.68 -38.04 15.29
N GLU A 446 -20.92 -38.85 14.56
CA GLU A 446 -19.54 -39.22 14.91
C GLU A 446 -18.62 -38.00 15.02
N ASP A 447 -18.82 -36.97 14.17
CA ASP A 447 -18.13 -35.69 14.25
C ASP A 447 -18.34 -34.99 15.61
N MET A 448 -19.51 -35.17 16.22
CA MET A 448 -19.83 -34.65 17.56
C MET A 448 -19.24 -35.55 18.65
N ASP A 449 -19.35 -36.88 18.50
CA ASP A 449 -18.83 -37.86 19.46
C ASP A 449 -17.30 -37.71 19.65
N VAL A 450 -16.56 -37.55 18.55
CA VAL A 450 -15.11 -37.28 18.52
C VAL A 450 -14.77 -35.95 19.19
N LEU A 451 -15.51 -34.87 18.89
CA LEU A 451 -15.27 -33.56 19.50
C LEU A 451 -15.56 -33.54 21.01
N VAL A 452 -16.59 -34.24 21.48
CA VAL A 452 -16.89 -34.34 22.92
C VAL A 452 -15.77 -35.11 23.66
N GLU A 453 -15.19 -36.15 23.05
CA GLU A 453 -14.03 -36.82 23.64
C GLU A 453 -12.75 -35.97 23.55
N GLY A 454 -12.57 -35.18 22.48
CA GLY A 454 -11.54 -34.16 22.37
C GLY A 454 -11.61 -33.10 23.48
N ILE A 455 -12.82 -32.67 23.87
CA ILE A 455 -13.01 -31.77 25.03
C ILE A 455 -12.60 -32.47 26.34
N ARG A 456 -12.95 -33.75 26.54
CA ARG A 456 -12.50 -34.52 27.72
C ARG A 456 -10.99 -34.69 27.78
N LEU A 457 -10.31 -34.84 26.64
CA LEU A 457 -8.84 -34.82 26.56
C LEU A 457 -8.28 -33.44 26.94
N ALA A 458 -8.90 -32.34 26.51
CA ALA A 458 -8.48 -30.98 26.88
C ALA A 458 -8.73 -30.67 28.38
N MET A 459 -9.81 -31.20 28.96
CA MET A 459 -10.06 -31.14 30.40
C MET A 459 -9.01 -31.95 31.19
N ARG A 460 -8.60 -33.12 30.69
CA ARG A 460 -7.49 -33.89 31.26
C ARG A 460 -6.17 -33.10 31.26
N VAL A 461 -5.84 -32.36 30.19
CA VAL A 461 -4.67 -31.47 30.14
C VAL A 461 -4.68 -30.45 31.29
N SER A 462 -5.82 -29.81 31.59
CA SER A 462 -5.90 -28.86 32.72
C SER A 462 -5.72 -29.52 34.09
N ASN A 463 -5.96 -30.82 34.22
CA ASN A 463 -5.91 -31.54 35.49
C ASN A 463 -4.51 -32.13 35.80
N THR A 464 -3.55 -32.05 34.87
CA THR A 464 -2.17 -32.49 35.12
C THR A 464 -1.44 -31.57 36.11
N SER A 465 -0.41 -32.07 36.79
CA SER A 465 0.36 -31.27 37.77
C SER A 465 1.04 -30.06 37.12
N ALA A 466 1.47 -30.18 35.85
CA ALA A 466 2.03 -29.09 35.06
C ALA A 466 1.07 -27.88 34.87
N PHE A 467 -0.25 -28.10 34.91
CA PHE A 467 -1.25 -27.01 34.90
C PHE A 467 -1.83 -26.69 36.28
N GLN A 468 -2.01 -27.68 37.15
CA GLN A 468 -2.50 -27.47 38.52
C GLN A 468 -1.58 -26.57 39.35
N ARG A 469 -0.26 -26.59 39.11
CA ARG A 469 0.69 -25.64 39.74
C ARG A 469 0.42 -24.16 39.45
N PHE A 470 -0.39 -23.83 38.43
CA PHE A 470 -0.83 -22.47 38.11
C PHE A 470 -2.28 -22.19 38.58
N GLY A 471 -2.90 -23.11 39.32
CA GLY A 471 -4.31 -23.04 39.73
C GLY A 471 -5.30 -23.23 38.58
N SER A 472 -4.91 -24.01 37.54
CA SER A 472 -5.71 -24.17 36.32
C SER A 472 -7.06 -24.85 36.57
N ARG A 473 -8.14 -24.24 36.09
CA ARG A 473 -9.51 -24.73 36.29
C ARG A 473 -10.45 -24.30 35.16
N PRO A 474 -11.43 -25.13 34.76
CA PRO A 474 -12.34 -24.82 33.66
C PRO A 474 -13.25 -23.62 33.98
N HIS A 475 -13.65 -22.90 32.94
CA HIS A 475 -14.69 -21.88 33.03
C HIS A 475 -16.09 -22.53 33.06
N THR A 476 -16.73 -22.53 34.22
CA THR A 476 -17.97 -23.27 34.50
C THR A 476 -19.28 -22.50 34.28
N ILE A 477 -19.24 -21.25 33.78
CA ILE A 477 -20.46 -20.54 33.38
C ILE A 477 -21.06 -21.30 32.18
N ARG A 478 -22.34 -21.65 32.26
CA ARG A 478 -23.02 -22.45 31.23
C ARG A 478 -23.38 -21.58 30.03
N MET A 479 -23.10 -22.07 28.82
CA MET A 479 -23.44 -21.41 27.55
C MET A 479 -24.93 -20.99 27.49
N PRO A 480 -25.27 -19.73 27.18
CA PRO A 480 -26.65 -19.29 26.95
C PRO A 480 -27.36 -20.13 25.88
N GLY A 481 -28.51 -20.69 26.24
CA GLY A 481 -29.25 -21.69 25.45
C GLY A 481 -29.10 -23.12 25.97
N CYS A 482 -27.97 -23.44 26.61
CA CYS A 482 -27.64 -24.79 27.09
C CYS A 482 -27.86 -25.00 28.60
N HIS A 483 -28.40 -24.01 29.32
CA HIS A 483 -28.58 -24.05 30.79
C HIS A 483 -29.46 -25.21 31.30
N LYS A 484 -30.28 -25.83 30.45
CA LYS A 484 -31.10 -27.01 30.79
C LYS A 484 -30.27 -28.29 31.02
N TYR A 485 -29.02 -28.32 30.54
CA TYR A 485 -28.11 -29.44 30.75
C TYR A 485 -27.15 -29.13 31.92
N PRO A 486 -26.75 -30.13 32.73
CA PRO A 486 -25.67 -29.98 33.70
C PRO A 486 -24.34 -29.72 32.98
N PHE A 487 -23.39 -29.04 33.63
CA PHE A 487 -22.06 -28.83 33.04
C PHE A 487 -21.33 -30.18 32.93
N ASP A 488 -20.47 -30.31 31.90
CA ASP A 488 -19.67 -31.50 31.57
C ASP A 488 -20.44 -32.78 31.17
N THR A 489 -21.75 -32.69 30.86
CA THR A 489 -22.48 -33.80 30.20
C THR A 489 -22.33 -33.78 28.68
N TYR A 490 -22.63 -34.90 28.02
CA TYR A 490 -22.61 -34.99 26.56
C TYR A 490 -23.56 -33.98 25.91
N GLU A 491 -24.77 -33.86 26.45
CA GLU A 491 -25.83 -32.98 25.93
C GLU A 491 -25.48 -31.50 26.11
N TYR A 492 -24.76 -31.16 27.19
CA TYR A 492 -24.21 -29.83 27.38
C TYR A 492 -23.11 -29.53 26.35
N TRP A 493 -22.17 -30.45 26.12
CA TRP A 493 -21.11 -30.24 25.14
C TRP A 493 -21.61 -30.22 23.70
N GLU A 494 -22.53 -31.11 23.30
CA GLU A 494 -23.19 -31.01 21.98
C GLU A 494 -23.89 -29.65 21.84
N CYS A 495 -24.68 -29.25 22.84
CA CYS A 495 -25.35 -27.95 22.80
C CYS A 495 -24.34 -26.79 22.69
N ALA A 496 -23.23 -26.83 23.42
CA ALA A 496 -22.18 -25.82 23.40
C ALA A 496 -21.45 -25.77 22.04
N ILE A 497 -21.12 -26.92 21.44
CA ILE A 497 -20.50 -27.04 20.10
C ILE A 497 -21.43 -26.47 19.03
N ARG A 498 -22.75 -26.74 19.11
CA ARG A 498 -23.74 -26.19 18.17
C ARG A 498 -23.98 -24.68 18.33
N HIS A 499 -23.84 -24.16 19.55
CA HIS A 499 -23.90 -22.71 19.80
C HIS A 499 -22.60 -22.02 19.36
N PHE A 500 -21.50 -22.31 20.03
CA PHE A 500 -20.18 -21.73 19.72
C PHE A 500 -19.37 -22.69 18.84
N THR A 501 -19.91 -22.98 17.65
CA THR A 501 -19.16 -23.67 16.59
C THR A 501 -17.99 -22.79 16.15
N PHE A 502 -16.79 -23.37 16.04
CA PHE A 502 -15.59 -22.68 15.61
C PHE A 502 -14.92 -23.43 14.47
N THR A 503 -14.49 -22.69 13.45
CA THR A 503 -13.68 -23.20 12.33
C THR A 503 -12.29 -22.58 12.40
N ILE A 504 -11.25 -23.39 12.18
CA ILE A 504 -9.86 -22.90 12.02
C ILE A 504 -9.58 -22.42 10.59
N TYR A 505 -10.63 -22.31 9.78
CA TYR A 505 -10.63 -21.71 8.46
C TYR A 505 -9.82 -22.53 7.44
N HIS A 506 -10.07 -23.84 7.36
CA HIS A 506 -9.37 -24.81 6.53
C HIS A 506 -10.26 -25.45 5.42
N PRO A 507 -11.07 -24.71 4.62
CA PRO A 507 -11.93 -25.33 3.61
C PRO A 507 -11.14 -25.90 2.42
N THR A 508 -11.50 -27.11 2.00
CA THR A 508 -10.87 -27.87 0.92
C THR A 508 -11.90 -28.49 -0.04
N SER A 509 -11.41 -29.27 -1.00
CA SER A 509 -12.13 -30.42 -1.61
C SER A 509 -13.29 -30.14 -2.57
N THR A 510 -13.68 -28.87 -2.74
CA THR A 510 -14.77 -28.42 -3.64
C THR A 510 -14.55 -28.58 -5.15
N CYS A 511 -13.36 -29.00 -5.57
CA CYS A 511 -13.01 -29.36 -6.95
C CYS A 511 -12.15 -30.64 -6.98
N LYS A 512 -12.49 -31.61 -6.12
CA LYS A 512 -11.91 -32.94 -5.94
C LYS A 512 -11.17 -33.50 -7.17
N MET A 513 -9.92 -33.92 -6.99
CA MET A 513 -9.23 -34.79 -7.95
C MET A 513 -9.65 -36.25 -7.80
N GLY A 514 -9.66 -36.97 -8.92
CA GLY A 514 -9.91 -38.41 -8.93
C GLY A 514 -9.57 -39.04 -10.28
N PRO A 515 -9.54 -40.38 -10.36
CA PRO A 515 -9.46 -41.10 -11.62
C PRO A 515 -10.74 -40.90 -12.44
N ARG A 516 -10.69 -41.15 -13.75
CA ARG A 516 -11.85 -40.95 -14.66
C ARG A 516 -13.04 -41.88 -14.35
N SER A 517 -12.84 -42.92 -13.55
CA SER A 517 -13.90 -43.80 -13.02
C SER A 517 -14.68 -43.18 -11.86
N ASP A 518 -14.15 -42.15 -11.19
CA ASP A 518 -14.84 -41.42 -10.13
C ASP A 518 -15.74 -40.34 -10.75
N SER A 519 -17.05 -40.57 -10.74
CA SER A 519 -18.07 -39.63 -11.24
C SER A 519 -18.20 -38.35 -10.40
N THR A 520 -17.56 -38.28 -9.22
CA THR A 520 -17.49 -37.07 -8.40
C THR A 520 -16.24 -36.23 -8.65
N ALA A 521 -15.28 -36.71 -9.45
CA ALA A 521 -14.04 -36.00 -9.75
C ALA A 521 -14.26 -34.80 -10.69
N VAL A 522 -13.71 -33.65 -10.33
CA VAL A 522 -13.69 -32.43 -11.15
C VAL A 522 -12.40 -32.32 -11.96
N VAL A 523 -11.28 -32.83 -11.42
CA VAL A 523 -9.97 -32.85 -12.09
C VAL A 523 -9.33 -34.25 -12.13
N ASP A 524 -8.50 -34.50 -13.14
CA ASP A 524 -7.65 -35.69 -13.19
C ASP A 524 -6.52 -35.64 -12.13
N PRO A 525 -5.78 -36.74 -11.86
CA PRO A 525 -4.62 -36.73 -10.95
C PRO A 525 -3.46 -35.84 -11.43
N ARG A 526 -3.57 -35.25 -12.64
CA ARG A 526 -2.65 -34.23 -13.17
C ARG A 526 -3.27 -32.83 -13.07
N LEU A 527 -4.30 -32.66 -12.25
CA LEU A 527 -5.01 -31.44 -11.92
C LEU A 527 -5.75 -30.74 -13.07
N LYS A 528 -6.00 -31.43 -14.19
CA LYS A 528 -6.73 -30.90 -15.34
C LYS A 528 -8.22 -31.10 -15.19
N VAL A 529 -9.00 -30.06 -15.46
CA VAL A 529 -10.47 -30.11 -15.38
C VAL A 529 -11.03 -31.05 -16.45
N TYR A 530 -11.91 -31.97 -16.05
CA TYR A 530 -12.57 -32.89 -16.97
C TYR A 530 -13.50 -32.16 -17.97
N GLY A 531 -13.82 -32.82 -19.09
CA GLY A 531 -14.69 -32.27 -20.14
C GLY A 531 -14.12 -31.12 -20.99
N VAL A 532 -13.04 -30.47 -20.56
CA VAL A 532 -12.44 -29.29 -21.22
C VAL A 532 -10.94 -29.43 -21.49
N LYS A 533 -10.36 -28.53 -22.29
CA LYS A 533 -8.94 -28.55 -22.69
C LYS A 533 -8.21 -27.29 -22.24
N GLY A 534 -7.02 -27.44 -21.66
CA GLY A 534 -6.16 -26.31 -21.28
C GLY A 534 -6.59 -25.56 -20.02
N LEU A 535 -7.34 -26.21 -19.14
CA LEU A 535 -7.73 -25.70 -17.84
C LEU A 535 -7.21 -26.63 -16.73
N ARG A 536 -6.70 -26.04 -15.65
CA ARG A 536 -6.09 -26.72 -14.49
C ARG A 536 -6.54 -26.02 -13.21
N ILE A 537 -6.59 -26.74 -12.10
CA ILE A 537 -6.80 -26.17 -10.76
C ILE A 537 -5.61 -26.55 -9.87
N ALA A 538 -5.03 -25.61 -9.14
CA ALA A 538 -3.92 -25.81 -8.24
C ALA A 538 -4.14 -24.92 -7.01
N ASP A 539 -4.99 -25.39 -6.11
CA ASP A 539 -5.23 -24.87 -4.75
C ASP A 539 -5.95 -25.95 -3.90
N ALA A 540 -6.31 -25.62 -2.65
CA ALA A 540 -6.96 -26.52 -1.70
C ALA A 540 -8.28 -27.16 -2.18
N SER A 541 -8.94 -26.63 -3.22
CA SER A 541 -10.16 -27.24 -3.79
C SER A 541 -9.93 -28.64 -4.36
N VAL A 542 -8.73 -29.00 -4.80
CA VAL A 542 -8.48 -30.28 -5.49
C VAL A 542 -8.30 -31.48 -4.55
N MET A 543 -8.08 -31.24 -3.25
CA MET A 543 -7.83 -32.27 -2.24
C MET A 543 -9.01 -33.26 -2.18
N PRO A 544 -8.86 -34.57 -2.45
CA PRO A 544 -10.01 -35.48 -2.56
C PRO A 544 -10.70 -35.75 -1.21
N THR A 545 -9.89 -35.83 -0.15
CA THR A 545 -10.28 -35.61 1.24
C THR A 545 -9.52 -34.40 1.77
N ILE A 546 -9.98 -33.82 2.87
CA ILE A 546 -9.15 -32.97 3.72
C ILE A 546 -7.98 -33.77 4.29
N VAL A 547 -6.97 -33.06 4.79
CA VAL A 547 -5.71 -33.56 5.31
C VAL A 547 -5.63 -33.24 6.81
N SER A 548 -5.09 -34.14 7.62
CA SER A 548 -5.18 -34.17 9.08
C SER A 548 -4.33 -33.08 9.77
N GLY A 549 -4.55 -31.79 9.46
CA GLY A 549 -3.82 -30.66 10.03
C GLY A 549 -4.10 -29.29 9.40
N ASN A 550 -3.06 -28.61 8.92
CA ASN A 550 -3.09 -27.20 8.52
C ASN A 550 -2.79 -27.06 7.00
N PRO A 551 -3.82 -27.01 6.12
CA PRO A 551 -3.69 -27.24 4.68
C PRO A 551 -2.90 -26.18 3.90
N ASN A 552 -2.32 -25.16 4.55
CA ASN A 552 -1.47 -24.17 3.89
C ASN A 552 -0.16 -24.77 3.36
N GLY A 553 0.50 -25.66 4.13
CA GLY A 553 1.67 -26.42 3.65
C GLY A 553 1.31 -27.35 2.49
N PRO A 554 0.31 -28.24 2.64
CA PRO A 554 -0.22 -29.09 1.58
C PRO A 554 -0.66 -28.33 0.31
N THR A 555 -1.28 -27.15 0.45
CA THR A 555 -1.63 -26.25 -0.68
C THR A 555 -0.39 -25.73 -1.43
N ILE A 556 0.71 -25.44 -0.72
CA ILE A 556 1.99 -25.05 -1.32
C ILE A 556 2.65 -26.25 -2.04
N MET A 557 2.50 -27.46 -1.51
CA MET A 557 2.96 -28.70 -2.15
C MET A 557 2.20 -28.97 -3.46
N ILE A 558 0.87 -28.90 -3.45
CA ILE A 558 0.02 -29.07 -4.65
C ILE A 558 0.45 -28.13 -5.79
N ALA A 559 0.83 -26.89 -5.46
CA ALA A 559 1.32 -25.90 -6.41
C ALA A 559 2.70 -26.20 -7.04
N LEU A 560 3.47 -27.15 -6.48
CA LEU A 560 4.77 -27.57 -6.98
C LEU A 560 4.71 -28.85 -7.82
N GLY A 561 3.62 -29.62 -7.73
CA GLY A 561 3.47 -30.97 -8.31
C GLY A 561 3.69 -31.05 -9.82
N ARG A 562 4.56 -31.99 -10.25
CA ARG A 562 4.79 -32.46 -11.63
C ARG A 562 4.77 -31.40 -12.75
N THR A 563 5.41 -30.25 -12.53
CA THR A 563 5.78 -29.30 -13.60
C THR A 563 6.92 -29.80 -14.52
N ARG A 564 7.47 -31.00 -14.30
CA ARG A 564 8.70 -31.49 -14.96
C ARG A 564 8.57 -32.87 -15.65
N ARG A 565 7.92 -32.93 -16.82
CA ARG A 565 8.22 -33.89 -17.94
C ARG A 565 7.39 -33.61 -19.22
N ARG A 566 7.82 -32.62 -20.01
CA ARG A 566 7.67 -32.53 -21.49
C ARG A 566 8.41 -31.30 -22.04
N LEU A 567 9.74 -31.34 -21.96
CA LEU A 567 10.61 -30.74 -22.97
C LEU A 567 11.18 -31.95 -23.74
N GLY A 568 11.14 -31.91 -25.08
CA GLY A 568 11.24 -33.11 -25.90
C GLY A 568 12.63 -33.40 -26.45
N THR A 569 12.94 -34.68 -26.55
CA THR A 569 13.86 -35.29 -27.52
C THR A 569 13.11 -36.43 -28.19
N ASN A 570 13.60 -36.89 -29.35
CA ASN A 570 13.01 -37.99 -30.09
C ASN A 570 13.37 -39.36 -29.47
N GLU A 571 12.93 -40.43 -30.14
CA GLU A 571 13.27 -41.82 -29.88
C GLU A 571 14.78 -42.09 -30.05
N ASN A 572 15.23 -43.23 -29.49
CA ASN A 572 16.59 -43.77 -29.52
C ASN A 572 17.64 -42.93 -28.77
N ASP A 573 18.01 -43.34 -27.55
CA ASP A 573 19.01 -44.41 -27.44
C ASP A 573 19.00 -45.09 -26.06
N LYS A 574 19.85 -46.11 -25.87
CA LYS A 574 19.96 -46.94 -24.66
C LYS A 574 21.18 -46.61 -23.77
N ASP A 575 21.05 -47.01 -22.50
CA ASP A 575 22.10 -47.47 -21.58
C ASP A 575 23.45 -46.72 -21.51
N SER A 576 23.64 -45.93 -20.44
CA SER A 576 24.86 -45.97 -19.63
C SER A 576 24.72 -45.14 -18.34
N GLU A 577 25.20 -45.69 -17.22
CA GLU A 577 25.49 -44.94 -16.01
C GLU A 577 26.92 -44.38 -16.10
N SER A 578 27.13 -43.14 -15.65
CA SER A 578 28.43 -42.69 -15.13
C SER A 578 28.26 -41.40 -14.32
N GLU A 579 29.10 -41.26 -13.30
CA GLU A 579 29.17 -40.08 -12.45
C GLU A 579 29.91 -38.94 -13.19
N MET A 580 29.59 -37.69 -12.83
CA MET A 580 30.65 -36.68 -12.74
C MET A 580 30.28 -35.58 -11.75
N ASP A 581 31.14 -35.42 -10.74
CA ASP A 581 31.08 -34.32 -9.76
C ASP A 581 31.47 -32.97 -10.41
N GLY A 582 31.05 -31.87 -9.80
CA GLY A 582 31.22 -30.51 -10.30
C GLY A 582 31.14 -29.44 -9.22
N GLY A 583 31.49 -29.76 -7.97
CA GLY A 583 31.45 -28.83 -6.84
C GLY A 583 32.45 -27.68 -6.93
N ILE A 584 32.00 -26.48 -7.34
CA ILE A 584 32.76 -25.23 -7.14
C ILE A 584 32.55 -24.76 -5.70
N SER A 585 33.51 -25.08 -4.84
CA SER A 585 33.58 -24.52 -3.48
C SER A 585 34.15 -23.09 -3.49
N VAL A 586 33.63 -22.23 -2.62
CA VAL A 586 34.24 -20.94 -2.28
C VAL A 586 34.41 -20.93 -0.76
N GLN A 587 35.66 -20.96 -0.32
CA GLN A 587 36.01 -21.12 1.10
C GLN A 587 35.62 -19.89 1.92
N TYR A 588 34.76 -20.08 2.93
CA TYR A 588 34.72 -19.19 4.08
C TYR A 588 35.84 -19.60 5.05
N ARG A 589 36.85 -18.75 5.24
CA ARG A 589 37.83 -18.93 6.34
C ARG A 589 37.20 -18.45 7.65
N THR A 590 36.81 -19.41 8.48
CA THR A 590 36.32 -19.18 9.85
C THR A 590 37.49 -18.84 10.78
N VAL A 591 37.35 -17.80 11.60
CA VAL A 591 38.16 -17.60 12.81
C VAL A 591 37.25 -17.10 13.94
N LEU A 592 37.23 -17.85 15.04
CA LEU A 592 36.55 -17.59 16.31
C LEU A 592 37.44 -18.22 17.42
N PRO A 593 37.35 -17.83 18.70
CA PRO A 593 36.71 -16.63 19.27
C PRO A 593 37.64 -15.90 20.28
N THR A 594 37.05 -15.05 21.14
CA THR A 594 37.58 -14.59 22.45
C THR A 594 38.58 -13.44 22.47
N ILE A 595 38.13 -12.29 22.99
CA ILE A 595 38.63 -11.65 24.23
C ILE A 595 37.49 -10.77 24.78
N ILE A 596 37.28 -10.79 26.10
CA ILE A 596 36.48 -9.80 26.84
C ILE A 596 37.37 -9.23 27.94
N THR A 597 38.03 -8.11 27.64
CA THR A 597 38.65 -7.16 28.57
C THR A 597 39.05 -5.90 27.79
N ASP A 598 39.40 -4.84 28.52
CA ASP A 598 40.13 -3.66 28.05
C ASP A 598 39.54 -2.86 26.87
N PHE A 599 38.45 -2.16 27.17
CA PHE A 599 38.20 -0.84 26.58
C PHE A 599 37.80 0.22 27.64
N THR A 600 38.53 0.19 28.77
CA THR A 600 38.61 1.34 29.69
C THR A 600 39.85 2.16 29.36
N ALA A 601 39.71 3.49 29.38
CA ALA A 601 40.76 4.50 29.14
C ALA A 601 41.24 4.70 27.68
N ASP A 602 40.40 5.32 26.85
CA ASP A 602 40.81 6.58 26.21
C ASP A 602 39.65 7.59 26.17
N THR A 603 39.83 8.75 26.78
CA THR A 603 38.81 9.79 27.00
C THR A 603 39.04 11.02 26.13
N ARG A 604 38.93 10.87 24.79
CA ARG A 604 39.07 12.02 23.88
C ARG A 604 38.24 12.03 22.59
N LEU A 605 36.99 11.55 22.62
CA LEU A 605 36.02 11.76 21.53
C LEU A 605 35.48 13.21 21.50
N SER A 606 35.57 13.88 20.35
CA SER A 606 35.31 15.33 20.24
C SER A 606 33.82 15.71 20.11
N SER A 607 33.49 16.94 20.51
CA SER A 607 32.13 17.47 20.72
C SER A 607 31.33 17.85 19.46
N ARG A 608 31.61 17.23 18.30
CA ARG A 608 31.05 17.66 16.99
C ARG A 608 30.23 16.60 16.22
N HIS A 609 29.80 15.51 16.85
CA HIS A 609 28.94 14.50 16.22
C HIS A 609 27.43 14.76 16.45
N PRO A 610 26.56 14.82 15.42
CA PRO A 610 25.15 15.16 15.59
C PRO A 610 24.35 14.25 16.53
N GLY A 611 24.66 12.94 16.55
CA GLY A 611 24.00 11.98 17.44
C GLY A 611 24.17 12.31 18.93
N TYR A 612 25.31 12.90 19.33
CA TYR A 612 25.57 13.27 20.72
C TYR A 612 24.71 14.47 21.17
N ILE A 613 24.38 15.37 20.25
CA ILE A 613 23.48 16.51 20.50
C ILE A 613 22.04 16.01 20.62
N PHE A 614 21.61 15.09 19.75
CA PHE A 614 20.29 14.45 19.84
C PHE A 614 20.12 13.66 21.15
N ILE A 615 21.13 12.87 21.54
CA ILE A 615 21.14 12.16 22.83
C ILE A 615 20.99 13.14 24.00
N LYS A 616 21.74 14.27 24.01
CA LYS A 616 21.57 15.29 25.06
C LYS A 616 20.17 15.91 25.07
N MET A 617 19.59 16.26 23.94
CA MET A 617 18.21 16.79 23.89
C MET A 617 17.19 15.80 24.43
N VAL A 618 17.29 14.52 24.06
CA VAL A 618 16.40 13.46 24.55
C VAL A 618 16.60 13.22 26.06
N PHE A 619 17.84 13.17 26.55
CA PHE A 619 18.10 13.03 27.99
C PHE A 619 17.58 14.20 28.81
N SER A 620 17.76 15.45 28.34
CA SER A 620 17.23 16.63 29.02
C SER A 620 15.69 16.64 29.09
N ALA A 621 15.01 16.18 28.03
CA ALA A 621 13.55 16.01 28.05
C ALA A 621 13.09 14.88 29.01
N ILE A 622 13.86 13.79 29.11
CA ILE A 622 13.59 12.69 30.06
C ILE A 622 13.75 13.15 31.51
N VAL A 623 14.76 13.96 31.84
CA VAL A 623 14.94 14.49 33.20
C VAL A 623 13.78 15.42 33.61
N VAL A 624 13.29 16.28 32.71
CA VAL A 624 12.13 17.13 32.98
C VAL A 624 10.83 16.31 33.15
N THR A 625 10.65 15.24 32.38
CA THR A 625 9.45 14.37 32.52
C THR A 625 9.50 13.44 33.73
N SER A 626 10.70 13.10 34.23
CA SER A 626 10.83 12.29 35.46
C SER A 626 10.33 13.02 36.72
N ALA A 627 10.40 14.35 36.72
CA ALA A 627 9.88 15.22 37.78
C ALA A 627 8.33 15.33 37.81
N LEU A 628 7.64 14.91 36.73
CA LEU A 628 6.18 15.00 36.58
C LEU A 628 5.43 13.71 36.95
N LYS A 629 6.12 12.70 37.51
CA LYS A 629 5.54 11.38 37.85
C LYS A 629 4.48 11.38 38.97
N SER A 630 4.27 12.50 39.65
CA SER A 630 3.36 12.65 40.80
C SER A 630 1.99 13.25 40.47
N ALA A 631 1.72 13.61 39.21
CA ALA A 631 0.45 14.19 38.79
C ALA A 631 -0.12 13.49 37.54
N ILE A 632 -1.45 13.35 37.49
CA ILE A 632 -2.24 12.74 36.40
C ILE A 632 -2.01 11.23 36.26
N GLY A 633 -2.82 10.44 36.98
CA GLY A 633 -3.15 9.09 36.56
C GLY A 633 -4.10 9.08 35.35
N ILE A 634 -4.42 7.89 34.83
CA ILE A 634 -5.25 7.63 33.64
C ILE A 634 -4.53 7.89 32.29
N MET A 635 -3.69 6.93 31.88
CA MET A 635 -3.57 6.49 30.47
C MET A 635 -3.41 4.97 30.43
N GLY A 636 -4.52 4.25 30.26
CA GLY A 636 -4.52 2.82 29.96
C GLY A 636 -4.22 2.54 28.48
N THR A 637 -3.84 1.29 28.17
CA THR A 637 -3.36 0.81 26.86
C THR A 637 -2.03 1.45 26.40
N GLY A 638 -0.93 0.70 26.52
CA GLY A 638 0.37 1.09 25.95
C GLY A 638 0.45 0.91 24.42
N LEU A 639 -0.70 0.87 23.75
CA LEU A 639 -0.87 0.89 22.29
C LEU A 639 -0.21 2.13 21.65
N TRP A 640 0.01 3.20 22.43
CA TRP A 640 0.77 4.39 22.02
C TRP A 640 2.24 4.12 21.68
N LEU A 641 2.70 2.89 21.93
CA LEU A 641 4.11 2.49 21.84
C LEU A 641 4.37 1.47 20.72
N VAL A 642 3.38 0.70 20.23
CA VAL A 642 3.49 -0.06 18.95
C VAL A 642 4.08 0.82 17.86
N PRO A 643 3.69 2.11 17.81
CA PRO A 643 4.24 2.95 16.80
C PRO A 643 5.69 3.33 17.06
N LEU A 644 6.08 3.60 18.32
CA LEU A 644 7.40 4.10 18.74
C LEU A 644 8.55 3.19 18.27
N LEU A 645 8.22 1.96 17.90
CA LEU A 645 9.06 0.99 17.23
C LEU A 645 9.39 1.31 15.78
N ILE A 646 8.41 1.52 14.90
CA ILE A 646 8.66 1.28 13.48
C ILE A 646 9.57 2.37 12.89
N ALA A 647 9.48 3.63 13.32
CA ALA A 647 10.56 4.58 12.98
C ALA A 647 11.88 4.26 13.69
N GLY A 648 11.91 3.59 14.84
CA GLY A 648 13.15 3.05 15.42
C GLY A 648 13.85 2.07 14.47
N LEU A 649 13.11 1.10 13.92
CA LEU A 649 13.66 0.16 12.92
C LEU A 649 13.99 0.84 11.58
N SER A 650 13.04 1.61 11.04
CA SER A 650 13.16 2.31 9.77
C SER A 650 14.27 3.36 9.79
N TYR A 651 14.59 3.93 10.96
CA TYR A 651 15.75 4.80 11.16
C TYR A 651 17.05 3.99 11.27
N TYR A 652 17.13 3.03 12.20
CA TYR A 652 18.40 2.31 12.47
C TYR A 652 18.82 1.38 11.32
N ARG A 653 17.91 1.05 10.40
CA ARG A 653 18.21 0.30 9.18
C ARG A 653 17.76 1.03 7.91
N TYR A 654 17.72 2.36 7.89
CA TYR A 654 17.24 3.13 6.74
C TYR A 654 17.96 2.73 5.43
N ASP A 655 19.28 2.55 5.42
CA ASP A 655 20.02 2.14 4.22
C ASP A 655 19.70 0.70 3.73
N GLN A 656 19.01 -0.11 4.53
CA GLN A 656 18.47 -1.43 4.15
C GLN A 656 16.95 -1.42 3.91
N LEU A 657 16.25 -0.36 4.33
CA LEU A 657 14.79 -0.24 4.30
C LEU A 657 14.28 0.84 3.34
N ASP A 658 15.13 1.78 2.88
CA ASP A 658 14.87 2.62 1.70
C ASP A 658 14.75 1.69 0.48
N PRO A 659 13.52 1.48 -0.05
CA PRO A 659 13.29 0.47 -1.07
C PRO A 659 13.74 0.96 -2.46
N GLU A 660 14.31 2.16 -2.55
CA GLU A 660 14.65 2.87 -3.78
C GLU A 660 16.13 3.28 -3.79
N SER A 661 16.74 3.53 -2.63
CA SER A 661 18.12 3.94 -2.35
C SER A 661 18.53 5.31 -2.91
N ARG A 662 19.45 5.99 -2.21
CA ARG A 662 20.00 7.31 -2.56
C ARG A 662 20.64 7.36 -3.95
N LEU A 663 20.71 8.56 -4.54
CA LEU A 663 21.30 8.79 -5.86
C LEU A 663 22.84 8.86 -5.79
N ILE A 664 23.50 8.45 -6.88
CA ILE A 664 24.96 8.44 -6.98
C ILE A 664 25.44 9.82 -7.44
N ASP A 665 26.05 10.60 -6.55
CA ASP A 665 26.54 11.93 -6.91
C ASP A 665 27.88 11.88 -7.66
N ARG A 666 27.84 12.12 -8.98
CA ARG A 666 28.95 11.76 -9.86
C ARG A 666 30.13 12.73 -9.75
N HIS A 667 31.30 12.15 -9.53
CA HIS A 667 32.61 12.80 -9.53
C HIS A 667 33.65 11.85 -10.15
N PRO A 668 34.51 12.30 -11.09
CA PRO A 668 34.39 13.51 -11.91
C PRO A 668 33.26 13.38 -12.96
N LEU A 669 32.95 14.49 -13.63
CA LEU A 669 32.04 14.55 -14.78
C LEU A 669 32.83 14.48 -16.10
N TYR A 670 32.16 14.10 -17.19
CA TYR A 670 32.74 14.22 -18.54
C TYR A 670 32.71 15.67 -19.04
N SER A 671 33.56 16.00 -20.02
CA SER A 671 33.54 17.30 -20.70
C SER A 671 32.32 17.50 -21.61
N ASP A 672 31.82 16.41 -22.20
CA ASP A 672 30.81 16.42 -23.26
C ASP A 672 29.77 15.31 -23.06
N TYR A 673 28.49 15.69 -23.05
CA TYR A 673 27.34 14.78 -22.98
C TYR A 673 26.48 14.89 -24.24
N ASP A 674 25.57 13.94 -24.46
CA ASP A 674 24.60 14.04 -25.54
C ASP A 674 23.50 15.04 -25.19
N PHE A 675 22.99 14.95 -23.95
CA PHE A 675 21.99 15.86 -23.40
C PHE A 675 22.42 16.37 -22.02
N ILE A 676 22.23 17.68 -21.77
CA ILE A 676 22.36 18.28 -20.43
C ILE A 676 20.99 18.79 -20.00
N ILE A 677 20.52 18.36 -18.84
CA ILE A 677 19.24 18.75 -18.24
C ILE A 677 19.53 19.64 -17.03
N ILE A 678 18.90 20.81 -17.01
CA ILE A 678 19.04 21.83 -15.96
C ILE A 678 17.81 21.77 -15.05
N GLY A 679 18.02 21.39 -13.78
CA GLY A 679 16.98 21.29 -12.76
C GLY A 679 16.40 19.87 -12.65
N GLY A 680 16.55 19.25 -11.48
CA GLY A 680 16.01 17.93 -11.15
C GLY A 680 14.54 17.94 -10.71
N GLY A 681 13.77 18.95 -11.12
CA GLY A 681 12.38 19.18 -10.70
C GLY A 681 11.36 18.20 -11.29
N SER A 682 10.07 18.58 -11.23
CA SER A 682 8.97 17.67 -11.58
C SER A 682 9.01 17.14 -13.02
N ALA A 683 9.52 17.92 -13.98
CA ALA A 683 9.70 17.49 -15.38
C ALA A 683 11.13 16.95 -15.63
N GLY A 684 12.17 17.63 -15.17
CA GLY A 684 13.57 17.26 -15.37
C GLY A 684 13.93 15.85 -14.89
N ALA A 685 13.35 15.42 -13.77
CA ALA A 685 13.45 14.05 -13.27
C ALA A 685 12.87 13.02 -14.27
N VAL A 686 11.76 13.34 -14.93
CA VAL A 686 11.12 12.51 -15.98
C VAL A 686 11.99 12.47 -17.22
N ILE A 687 12.43 13.63 -17.71
CA ILE A 687 13.21 13.75 -18.96
C ILE A 687 14.52 12.97 -18.84
N ALA A 688 15.23 13.13 -17.71
CA ALA A 688 16.46 12.37 -17.45
C ALA A 688 16.20 10.85 -17.40
N SER A 689 15.04 10.45 -16.88
CA SER A 689 14.60 9.06 -16.85
C SER A 689 14.26 8.50 -18.24
N ARG A 690 13.70 9.32 -19.14
CA ARG A 690 13.31 8.92 -20.50
C ARG A 690 14.45 8.96 -21.52
N LEU A 691 15.30 9.97 -21.51
CA LEU A 691 16.40 10.07 -22.47
C LEU A 691 17.47 9.00 -22.21
N SER A 692 17.74 8.68 -20.94
CA SER A 692 18.67 7.59 -20.59
C SER A 692 18.10 6.18 -20.83
N GLU A 693 16.87 6.02 -21.34
CA GLU A 693 16.37 4.74 -21.86
C GLU A 693 17.12 4.31 -23.13
N ILE A 694 17.72 5.27 -23.86
CA ILE A 694 18.56 5.03 -25.02
C ILE A 694 20.01 4.82 -24.56
N PRO A 695 20.58 3.59 -24.62
CA PRO A 695 21.88 3.30 -23.99
C PRO A 695 23.05 4.11 -24.54
N ASN A 696 22.96 4.52 -25.81
CA ASN A 696 24.00 5.26 -26.54
C ASN A 696 23.93 6.77 -26.26
N TRP A 697 22.99 7.26 -25.44
CA TRP A 697 22.88 8.67 -25.07
C TRP A 697 23.36 8.88 -23.64
N ASN A 698 24.42 9.68 -23.50
CA ASN A 698 24.97 10.11 -22.22
C ASN A 698 24.21 11.35 -21.73
N VAL A 699 23.55 11.24 -20.58
CA VAL A 699 22.68 12.28 -20.02
C VAL A 699 23.28 12.82 -18.72
N LEU A 700 23.46 14.14 -18.63
CA LEU A 700 23.82 14.84 -17.40
C LEU A 700 22.59 15.54 -16.82
N LEU A 701 22.33 15.34 -15.52
CA LEU A 701 21.34 16.09 -14.75
C LEU A 701 22.04 16.97 -13.71
N LEU A 702 21.88 18.29 -13.83
CA LEU A 702 22.38 19.29 -12.89
C LEU A 702 21.25 19.72 -11.94
N GLU A 703 21.51 19.70 -10.63
CA GLU A 703 20.58 20.18 -9.60
C GLU A 703 21.32 21.05 -8.57
N ALA A 704 20.72 22.18 -8.17
CA ALA A 704 21.33 23.18 -7.29
C ALA A 704 21.21 22.84 -5.79
N GLY A 705 20.36 21.88 -5.43
CA GLY A 705 20.24 21.31 -4.08
C GLY A 705 20.87 19.91 -3.90
N PRO A 706 20.68 19.31 -2.70
CA PRO A 706 21.13 17.95 -2.36
C PRO A 706 20.09 16.85 -2.70
N ASP A 707 20.31 15.60 -2.26
CA ASP A 707 19.32 14.51 -2.28
C ASP A 707 18.25 14.72 -1.18
N GLU A 708 17.14 13.99 -1.29
CA GLU A 708 16.06 13.94 -0.27
C GLU A 708 16.54 13.32 1.05
N ASN A 709 15.89 13.72 2.15
CA ASN A 709 16.18 13.23 3.51
C ASN A 709 14.93 12.78 4.25
N GLU A 710 15.12 12.17 5.41
CA GLU A 710 14.13 11.43 6.17
C GLU A 710 12.98 12.33 6.70
N ILE A 711 13.21 13.64 6.80
CA ILE A 711 12.19 14.63 7.19
C ILE A 711 11.34 15.03 5.98
N THR A 712 11.91 15.08 4.77
CA THR A 712 11.17 15.42 3.55
C THR A 712 10.08 14.40 3.18
N ASP A 713 10.24 13.16 3.62
CA ASP A 713 9.28 12.08 3.39
C ASP A 713 7.90 12.29 4.04
N VAL A 714 7.81 13.09 5.11
CA VAL A 714 6.61 13.19 5.96
C VAL A 714 5.60 14.23 5.43
N PRO A 715 4.37 13.84 5.03
CA PRO A 715 3.40 14.76 4.43
C PRO A 715 2.99 15.94 5.30
N SER A 716 2.67 15.72 6.58
CA SER A 716 2.24 16.80 7.48
C SER A 716 3.33 17.86 7.75
N LEU A 717 4.61 17.49 7.58
CA LEU A 717 5.72 18.42 7.79
C LEU A 717 5.96 19.37 6.61
N ALA A 718 5.13 19.34 5.56
CA ALA A 718 5.23 20.24 4.39
C ALA A 718 5.31 21.73 4.76
N ALA A 719 4.61 22.18 5.82
CA ALA A 719 4.68 23.55 6.33
C ALA A 719 5.98 23.88 7.12
N TYR A 720 6.66 22.85 7.63
CA TYR A 720 7.94 22.95 8.34
C TYR A 720 9.16 22.83 7.42
N LEU A 721 9.00 22.27 6.22
CA LEU A 721 10.03 22.25 5.16
C LEU A 721 10.20 23.63 4.49
N GLN A 722 9.17 24.47 4.52
CA GLN A 722 9.20 25.84 3.98
C GLN A 722 10.09 26.73 4.85
N LEU A 723 10.75 27.71 4.24
CA LEU A 723 11.75 28.60 4.85
C LEU A 723 13.04 27.91 5.35
N THR A 724 13.24 26.60 5.11
CA THR A 724 14.48 25.85 5.42
C THR A 724 15.57 26.05 4.35
N THR A 725 16.72 25.37 4.45
CA THR A 725 17.74 25.36 3.38
C THR A 725 17.30 24.64 2.10
N LEU A 726 16.21 23.86 2.16
CA LEU A 726 15.62 23.16 1.02
C LEU A 726 14.61 24.01 0.24
N ASP A 727 14.40 25.26 0.67
CA ASP A 727 13.49 26.24 0.07
C ASP A 727 14.29 27.44 -0.49
N TRP A 728 13.94 27.89 -1.70
CA TRP A 728 14.44 29.14 -2.28
C TRP A 728 13.88 30.40 -1.60
N LYS A 729 12.76 30.33 -0.86
CA LYS A 729 12.18 31.42 -0.05
C LYS A 729 11.84 32.69 -0.84
N TYR A 730 11.34 32.54 -2.08
CA TYR A 730 10.92 33.70 -2.87
C TYR A 730 9.74 34.44 -2.22
N LYS A 731 9.55 35.71 -2.59
CA LYS A 731 8.41 36.55 -2.17
C LYS A 731 7.98 37.43 -3.32
N ILE A 732 6.68 37.52 -3.58
CA ILE A 732 6.16 38.48 -4.57
C ILE A 732 6.41 39.92 -4.11
N GLU A 733 6.53 40.86 -5.05
CA GLU A 733 6.53 42.30 -4.75
C GLU A 733 5.12 42.77 -4.32
N ALA A 734 5.04 43.88 -3.59
CA ALA A 734 3.77 44.39 -3.06
C ALA A 734 3.01 45.21 -4.11
N THR A 735 1.69 45.01 -4.22
CA THR A 735 0.83 45.64 -5.25
C THR A 735 -0.29 46.54 -4.71
N GLY A 736 -0.46 46.60 -3.38
CA GLY A 736 -1.56 47.34 -2.73
C GLY A 736 -2.96 46.74 -2.94
N LYS A 737 -3.11 45.65 -3.70
CA LYS A 737 -4.42 45.04 -4.04
C LYS A 737 -4.70 43.69 -3.35
N ALA A 738 -3.66 43.06 -2.80
CA ALA A 738 -3.67 41.72 -2.22
C ALA A 738 -2.62 41.61 -1.10
N CYS A 739 -2.67 40.51 -0.32
CA CYS A 739 -1.74 40.20 0.77
C CYS A 739 -1.66 41.28 1.88
N LEU A 740 -2.70 42.10 2.05
CA LEU A 740 -2.63 43.31 2.90
C LEU A 740 -2.45 43.02 4.39
N ALA A 741 -2.82 41.83 4.87
CA ALA A 741 -2.55 41.39 6.25
C ALA A 741 -1.14 40.82 6.47
N MET A 742 -0.33 40.69 5.41
CA MET A 742 1.00 40.06 5.45
C MET A 742 2.11 41.10 5.65
N LYS A 743 3.22 40.69 6.28
CA LYS A 743 4.33 41.59 6.63
C LYS A 743 4.94 42.25 5.38
N GLY A 744 4.77 43.57 5.28
CA GLY A 744 5.20 44.38 4.14
C GLY A 744 4.31 44.30 2.89
N GLY A 745 3.08 43.78 3.00
CA GLY A 745 2.17 43.63 1.86
C GLY A 745 2.59 42.58 0.82
N ARG A 746 3.48 41.64 1.21
CA ARG A 746 4.08 40.62 0.34
C ARG A 746 3.68 39.22 0.80
N CYS A 747 3.16 38.40 -0.12
CA CYS A 747 3.00 36.97 0.12
C CYS A 747 4.33 36.19 -0.07
N ASN A 748 4.56 35.16 0.75
CA ASN A 748 5.68 34.22 0.61
C ASN A 748 5.41 33.21 -0.52
N TRP A 749 6.44 32.84 -1.29
CA TRP A 749 6.40 31.92 -2.44
C TRP A 749 7.50 30.83 -2.33
N PRO A 750 7.30 29.78 -1.51
CA PRO A 750 8.27 28.70 -1.34
C PRO A 750 8.46 27.86 -2.62
N ARG A 751 9.68 27.36 -2.84
CA ARG A 751 10.07 26.46 -3.96
C ARG A 751 11.18 25.51 -3.53
N GLY A 752 11.07 24.24 -3.92
CA GLY A 752 12.11 23.23 -3.59
C GLY A 752 13.45 23.50 -4.29
N LYS A 753 14.53 23.51 -3.49
CA LYS A 753 15.94 23.52 -3.90
C LYS A 753 16.59 22.20 -3.45
N ILE A 754 16.25 21.13 -4.15
CA ILE A 754 16.60 19.73 -3.82
C ILE A 754 16.27 18.85 -5.04
N ILE A 755 16.84 17.66 -5.15
CA ILE A 755 16.46 16.72 -6.22
C ILE A 755 14.96 16.36 -6.11
N GLY A 756 14.24 16.35 -7.22
CA GLY A 756 12.76 16.30 -7.24
C GLY A 756 12.09 17.68 -7.11
N GLY A 757 12.84 18.73 -6.76
CA GLY A 757 12.41 20.13 -6.71
C GLY A 757 11.19 20.34 -5.81
N SER A 758 10.21 21.12 -6.30
CA SER A 758 9.01 21.45 -5.52
C SER A 758 8.12 20.25 -5.19
N SER A 759 8.28 19.07 -5.81
CA SER A 759 7.58 17.85 -5.39
C SER A 759 7.98 17.38 -3.98
N VAL A 760 9.14 17.84 -3.48
CA VAL A 760 9.70 17.48 -2.18
C VAL A 760 9.16 18.33 -1.02
N LEU A 761 8.64 19.54 -1.28
CA LEU A 761 8.07 20.41 -0.23
C LEU A 761 6.64 20.92 -0.49
N ASN A 762 6.02 20.55 -1.61
CA ASN A 762 4.60 20.84 -1.84
C ASN A 762 3.69 20.05 -0.89
N TYR A 763 2.39 20.31 -0.99
CA TYR A 763 1.33 19.64 -0.22
C TYR A 763 0.91 18.30 -0.87
N MET A 764 1.74 17.73 -1.77
CA MET A 764 1.53 16.46 -2.50
C MET A 764 0.24 16.36 -3.34
N LEU A 765 -0.58 17.39 -3.40
CA LEU A 765 -1.88 17.43 -4.10
C LEU A 765 -1.77 16.96 -5.57
N TYR A 766 -2.57 15.95 -5.96
CA TYR A 766 -2.62 15.41 -7.33
C TYR A 766 -3.98 15.67 -7.96
N VAL A 767 -4.00 16.56 -8.94
CA VAL A 767 -5.16 16.91 -9.76
C VAL A 767 -4.69 17.17 -11.20
N ARG A 768 -5.50 16.82 -12.20
CA ARG A 768 -5.28 17.12 -13.62
C ARG A 768 -5.96 18.43 -14.02
N GLY A 769 -5.51 19.05 -15.12
CA GLY A 769 -6.29 20.11 -15.77
C GLY A 769 -7.63 19.58 -16.31
N ASN A 770 -8.57 20.48 -16.57
CA ASN A 770 -9.80 20.15 -17.28
C ASN A 770 -9.48 19.79 -18.74
N LYS A 771 -10.24 18.88 -19.38
CA LYS A 771 -10.10 18.60 -20.83
C LYS A 771 -10.10 19.90 -21.65
N ARG A 772 -10.99 20.83 -21.31
CA ARG A 772 -11.14 22.12 -22.00
C ARG A 772 -9.93 23.05 -21.89
N ASP A 773 -9.05 22.88 -20.90
CA ASP A 773 -7.81 23.67 -20.83
C ASP A 773 -6.84 23.24 -21.94
N TYR A 774 -6.70 21.93 -22.17
CA TYR A 774 -5.83 21.35 -23.19
C TYR A 774 -6.39 21.51 -24.61
N ASP A 775 -7.69 21.27 -24.79
CA ASP A 775 -8.38 21.55 -26.05
C ASP A 775 -8.29 23.05 -26.40
N HIS A 776 -8.29 23.93 -25.38
CA HIS A 776 -8.03 25.35 -25.59
C HIS A 776 -6.57 25.62 -26.01
N TRP A 777 -5.57 24.97 -25.41
CA TRP A 777 -4.18 25.09 -25.88
C TRP A 777 -4.04 24.71 -27.36
N GLU A 778 -4.72 23.65 -27.82
CA GLU A 778 -4.75 23.28 -29.24
C GLU A 778 -5.51 24.29 -30.11
N SER A 779 -6.64 24.83 -29.63
CA SER A 779 -7.38 25.92 -30.32
C SER A 779 -6.54 27.20 -30.51
N LEU A 780 -5.52 27.41 -29.66
CA LEU A 780 -4.54 28.49 -29.79
C LEU A 780 -3.41 28.16 -30.80
N GLY A 781 -3.58 27.12 -31.63
CA GLY A 781 -2.63 26.73 -32.68
C GLY A 781 -1.53 25.75 -32.24
N ASN A 782 -1.55 25.26 -30.99
CA ASN A 782 -0.57 24.29 -30.51
C ASN A 782 -0.95 22.87 -30.92
N SER A 783 -0.87 22.57 -32.21
CA SER A 783 -1.27 21.28 -32.79
C SER A 783 -0.59 20.09 -32.09
N GLY A 784 -1.39 19.10 -31.70
CA GLY A 784 -0.97 17.94 -30.93
C GLY A 784 -0.98 18.16 -29.41
N TRP A 785 -1.47 19.29 -28.89
CA TRP A 785 -1.62 19.55 -27.44
C TRP A 785 -3.05 19.46 -26.92
N GLY A 786 -4.01 19.05 -27.76
CA GLY A 786 -5.36 18.67 -27.32
C GLY A 786 -5.35 17.45 -26.40
N TYR A 787 -6.43 17.29 -25.63
CA TYR A 787 -6.54 16.25 -24.61
C TYR A 787 -6.41 14.81 -25.16
N ASP A 788 -6.73 14.62 -26.43
CA ASP A 788 -6.73 13.31 -27.09
C ASP A 788 -5.31 12.82 -27.47
N GLN A 789 -4.25 13.57 -27.14
CA GLN A 789 -2.84 13.18 -27.27
C GLN A 789 -2.11 12.96 -25.92
N GLU A 790 -2.80 12.38 -24.92
CA GLU A 790 -2.21 12.04 -23.62
C GLU A 790 -2.38 10.56 -23.20
N SER A 791 -1.74 10.17 -22.09
CA SER A 791 -1.49 8.75 -21.77
C SER A 791 -2.77 7.92 -21.57
N PRO A 792 -2.97 6.79 -22.29
CA PRO A 792 -4.21 6.00 -22.24
C PRO A 792 -4.43 5.19 -20.95
N TRP A 793 -3.59 5.38 -19.91
CA TRP A 793 -3.57 4.53 -18.72
C TRP A 793 -4.02 5.27 -17.43
N LYS A 794 -5.30 5.10 -17.04
CA LYS A 794 -5.80 5.42 -15.67
C LYS A 794 -5.44 4.30 -14.67
N THR A 795 -5.70 4.47 -13.37
CA THR A 795 -5.25 3.56 -12.29
C THR A 795 -6.43 2.92 -11.54
N PRO A 796 -6.34 1.65 -11.09
CA PRO A 796 -7.43 0.95 -10.39
C PRO A 796 -8.04 1.74 -9.23
N LEU A 797 -7.18 2.32 -8.38
CA LEU A 797 -7.57 2.90 -7.11
C LEU A 797 -8.43 4.17 -7.22
N VAL A 798 -8.56 4.77 -8.41
CA VAL A 798 -9.43 5.95 -8.58
C VAL A 798 -10.90 5.57 -8.74
N VAL A 799 -11.20 4.38 -9.28
CA VAL A 799 -12.58 4.01 -9.65
C VAL A 799 -13.34 3.43 -8.44
N ALA A 800 -12.68 2.59 -7.64
CA ALA A 800 -13.23 2.11 -6.37
C ALA A 800 -13.56 3.26 -5.37
N PHE A 801 -12.79 4.35 -5.38
CA PHE A 801 -13.10 5.54 -4.59
C PHE A 801 -14.30 6.33 -5.14
N VAL A 802 -14.52 6.29 -6.46
CA VAL A 802 -15.67 6.91 -7.15
C VAL A 802 -16.98 6.18 -6.87
N GLN A 803 -16.96 4.87 -6.58
CA GLN A 803 -18.19 4.14 -6.28
C GLN A 803 -18.90 4.62 -4.99
N ALA A 804 -18.13 4.91 -3.93
CA ALA A 804 -18.66 5.05 -2.57
C ALA A 804 -19.60 6.26 -2.33
N GLY A 805 -19.30 7.43 -2.89
CA GLY A 805 -20.14 8.61 -2.70
C GLY A 805 -21.45 8.62 -3.51
N VAL A 806 -21.55 7.82 -4.59
CA VAL A 806 -22.80 7.70 -5.39
C VAL A 806 -23.94 7.17 -4.52
N GLU A 807 -23.63 6.29 -3.56
CA GLU A 807 -24.58 5.70 -2.62
C GLU A 807 -25.16 6.73 -1.62
N LEU A 808 -24.64 7.96 -1.58
CA LEU A 808 -25.10 9.04 -0.70
C LEU A 808 -25.89 10.16 -1.42
N GLY A 809 -26.33 9.92 -2.65
CA GLY A 809 -27.20 10.85 -3.40
C GLY A 809 -26.49 12.09 -3.97
N TYR A 810 -25.16 12.15 -3.88
CA TYR A 810 -24.32 13.05 -4.67
C TYR A 810 -23.62 12.23 -5.74
N GLU A 811 -23.54 12.73 -6.98
CA GLU A 811 -22.68 12.11 -7.99
C GLU A 811 -21.21 12.26 -7.55
N ASN A 812 -20.65 11.18 -7.01
CA ASN A 812 -19.22 11.07 -6.78
C ASN A 812 -18.53 10.93 -8.15
N ARG A 813 -17.58 11.82 -8.41
CA ARG A 813 -16.89 11.95 -9.70
C ARG A 813 -15.40 12.03 -9.45
N ASP A 814 -14.62 11.26 -10.21
CA ASP A 814 -13.19 11.52 -10.31
C ASP A 814 -13.03 12.89 -10.97
N ILE A 815 -12.47 13.88 -10.27
CA ILE A 815 -12.18 15.19 -10.89
C ILE A 815 -11.09 15.08 -11.97
N ASN A 816 -10.32 13.98 -11.95
CA ASN A 816 -9.40 13.59 -13.01
C ASN A 816 -10.10 12.70 -14.08
N GLY A 817 -11.43 12.63 -14.01
CA GLY A 817 -12.37 11.82 -14.79
C GLY A 817 -12.70 12.44 -16.15
N GLU A 818 -13.99 12.48 -16.48
CA GLU A 818 -14.54 13.20 -17.64
C GLU A 818 -15.28 14.48 -17.21
N LYS A 819 -15.76 14.54 -15.96
CA LYS A 819 -16.44 15.68 -15.35
C LYS A 819 -15.75 16.05 -14.03
N GLN A 820 -15.26 17.28 -13.96
CA GLN A 820 -14.49 17.86 -12.87
C GLN A 820 -15.37 18.48 -11.78
N THR A 821 -16.61 18.89 -12.08
CA THR A 821 -17.49 19.55 -11.08
C THR A 821 -18.03 18.52 -10.08
N GLY A 822 -17.74 18.72 -8.78
CA GLY A 822 -18.08 17.79 -7.70
C GLY A 822 -17.32 18.04 -6.39
N PHE A 823 -17.59 17.22 -5.36
CA PHE A 823 -16.88 17.23 -4.07
C PHE A 823 -16.12 15.89 -3.90
N MET A 824 -14.94 15.91 -3.27
CA MET A 824 -14.13 14.70 -3.03
C MET A 824 -13.17 14.84 -1.85
N ILE A 825 -12.63 13.71 -1.37
CA ILE A 825 -11.45 13.67 -0.49
C ILE A 825 -10.19 13.91 -1.34
N SER A 826 -9.23 14.68 -0.83
CA SER A 826 -8.06 15.12 -1.60
C SER A 826 -7.13 13.98 -2.01
N GLN A 827 -6.92 13.78 -3.32
CA GLN A 827 -5.91 12.87 -3.87
C GLN A 827 -4.51 13.50 -3.84
N GLY A 828 -3.46 12.68 -3.71
CA GLY A 828 -2.07 13.14 -3.65
C GLY A 828 -1.01 12.13 -4.10
N THR A 829 0.18 12.65 -4.42
CA THR A 829 1.40 11.91 -4.82
C THR A 829 2.09 11.28 -3.59
N ILE A 830 1.39 10.34 -2.96
CA ILE A 830 1.88 9.54 -1.84
C ILE A 830 2.15 8.09 -2.30
N ARG A 831 3.16 7.46 -1.70
CA ARG A 831 3.55 6.05 -1.88
C ARG A 831 3.74 5.45 -0.49
N ARG A 832 2.79 4.61 -0.04
CA ARG A 832 2.76 4.00 1.31
C ARG A 832 2.81 5.04 2.45
N GLY A 833 1.91 6.03 2.42
CA GLY A 833 1.87 7.13 3.39
C GLY A 833 2.95 8.19 3.22
N SER A 834 4.16 7.81 2.81
CA SER A 834 5.26 8.74 2.54
C SER A 834 5.08 9.53 1.24
N ARG A 835 5.68 10.72 1.19
CA ARG A 835 5.79 11.57 0.01
C ARG A 835 6.49 10.84 -1.14
N CYS A 836 5.84 10.80 -2.31
CA CYS A 836 6.45 10.34 -3.55
C CYS A 836 6.85 11.54 -4.42
N SER A 837 8.11 11.95 -4.30
CA SER A 837 8.73 12.97 -5.17
C SER A 837 8.89 12.46 -6.61
N THR A 838 9.22 13.36 -7.54
CA THR A 838 9.61 12.96 -8.89
C THR A 838 11.00 12.31 -8.95
N ALA A 839 11.90 12.59 -8.00
CA ALA A 839 13.18 11.88 -7.91
C ALA A 839 12.98 10.40 -7.52
N LYS A 840 12.13 10.11 -6.52
CA LYS A 840 11.67 8.76 -6.16
C LYS A 840 10.88 8.07 -7.28
N ALA A 841 10.05 8.83 -8.01
CA ALA A 841 9.26 8.27 -9.10
C ALA A 841 10.09 7.94 -10.36
N PHE A 842 11.11 8.74 -10.71
CA PHE A 842 11.76 8.68 -12.01
C PHE A 842 13.29 8.52 -11.98
N LEU A 843 14.00 9.05 -10.97
CA LEU A 843 15.48 9.02 -10.91
C LEU A 843 16.02 7.81 -10.13
N ARG A 844 15.54 7.57 -8.90
CA ARG A 844 15.99 6.43 -8.07
C ARG A 844 15.86 5.07 -8.79
N PRO A 845 14.78 4.78 -9.55
CA PRO A 845 14.68 3.53 -10.32
C PRO A 845 15.75 3.32 -11.41
N ILE A 846 16.47 4.37 -11.82
CA ILE A 846 17.44 4.32 -12.92
C ILE A 846 18.89 4.59 -12.50
N ARG A 847 19.16 4.81 -11.21
CA ARG A 847 20.46 5.21 -10.62
C ARG A 847 21.67 4.31 -10.93
N LEU A 848 21.45 3.12 -11.52
CA LEU A 848 22.50 2.18 -11.93
C LEU A 848 22.70 2.10 -13.46
N ARG A 849 21.98 2.90 -14.25
CA ARG A 849 22.23 3.03 -15.69
C ARG A 849 23.58 3.73 -15.90
N LYS A 850 24.49 3.09 -16.66
CA LYS A 850 25.86 3.61 -16.88
C LYS A 850 25.91 4.92 -17.69
N ASN A 851 24.81 5.29 -18.36
CA ASN A 851 24.71 6.43 -19.28
C ASN A 851 23.95 7.64 -18.70
N ILE A 852 23.64 7.66 -17.39
CA ILE A 852 23.16 8.86 -16.69
C ILE A 852 24.14 9.27 -15.59
N HIS A 853 24.46 10.56 -15.52
CA HIS A 853 25.20 11.17 -14.42
C HIS A 853 24.35 12.25 -13.74
N THR A 854 24.21 12.14 -12.41
CA THR A 854 23.60 13.15 -11.54
C THR A 854 24.70 13.97 -10.87
N ALA A 855 24.55 15.30 -10.85
CA ALA A 855 25.49 16.23 -10.22
C ALA A 855 24.75 17.23 -9.32
N MET A 856 24.66 16.90 -8.04
CA MET A 856 24.00 17.70 -7.00
C MET A 856 24.88 18.86 -6.53
N ASN A 857 24.24 19.85 -5.90
CA ASN A 857 24.84 21.12 -5.47
C ASN A 857 25.50 21.93 -6.62
N SER A 858 24.94 21.83 -7.83
CA SER A 858 25.38 22.48 -9.07
C SER A 858 24.46 23.64 -9.43
N HIS A 859 24.82 24.87 -9.06
CA HIS A 859 24.03 26.06 -9.39
C HIS A 859 24.37 26.55 -10.81
N VAL A 860 23.46 26.32 -11.76
CA VAL A 860 23.61 26.79 -13.16
C VAL A 860 23.53 28.32 -13.21
N THR A 861 24.47 28.94 -13.92
CA THR A 861 24.57 30.40 -14.06
C THR A 861 24.01 30.88 -15.38
N ARG A 862 24.31 30.18 -16.48
CA ARG A 862 23.81 30.45 -17.85
C ARG A 862 24.00 29.25 -18.78
N ILE A 863 23.31 29.30 -19.92
CA ILE A 863 23.53 28.42 -21.07
C ILE A 863 24.65 29.03 -21.92
N VAL A 864 25.51 28.18 -22.50
CA VAL A 864 26.53 28.60 -23.46
C VAL A 864 25.94 28.51 -24.87
N ILE A 865 25.81 29.66 -25.53
CA ILE A 865 25.25 29.79 -26.88
C ILE A 865 26.34 30.38 -27.77
N ASP A 866 26.50 29.82 -28.97
CA ASP A 866 27.30 30.40 -30.04
C ASP A 866 26.47 31.48 -30.76
N PRO A 867 26.89 32.76 -30.77
CA PRO A 867 26.13 33.85 -31.37
C PRO A 867 26.19 33.86 -32.92
N LEU A 868 27.09 33.09 -33.54
CA LEU A 868 27.18 32.99 -35.01
C LEU A 868 26.27 31.89 -35.55
N THR A 869 26.30 30.70 -34.93
CA THR A 869 25.42 29.58 -35.34
C THR A 869 24.07 29.57 -34.63
N MET A 870 23.85 30.48 -33.67
CA MET A 870 22.67 30.54 -32.81
C MET A 870 22.33 29.21 -32.13
N LYS A 871 23.36 28.42 -31.79
CA LYS A 871 23.23 27.08 -31.21
C LYS A 871 23.65 27.05 -29.74
N ALA A 872 22.84 26.43 -28.88
CA ALA A 872 23.25 26.06 -27.53
C ALA A 872 24.28 24.92 -27.57
N THR A 873 25.47 25.14 -27.00
CA THR A 873 26.62 24.22 -27.08
C THR A 873 27.05 23.68 -25.72
N GLY A 874 26.53 24.21 -24.61
CA GLY A 874 26.85 23.73 -23.26
C GLY A 874 26.16 24.51 -22.15
N VAL A 875 26.56 24.23 -20.91
CA VAL A 875 26.02 24.84 -19.69
C VAL A 875 27.16 25.26 -18.76
N GLU A 876 27.04 26.43 -18.17
CA GLU A 876 27.96 26.97 -17.16
C GLU A 876 27.32 26.90 -15.76
N PHE A 877 28.04 26.38 -14.77
CA PHE A 877 27.54 26.22 -13.41
C PHE A 877 28.65 26.35 -12.36
N VAL A 878 28.24 26.57 -11.10
CA VAL A 878 29.14 26.54 -9.94
C VAL A 878 28.79 25.33 -9.07
N ARG A 879 29.80 24.50 -8.78
CA ARG A 879 29.68 23.33 -7.89
C ARG A 879 30.92 23.26 -6.99
N ASN A 880 30.72 23.05 -5.69
CA ASN A 880 31.78 23.00 -4.67
C ASN A 880 32.71 24.23 -4.73
N GLY A 881 32.13 25.43 -4.91
CA GLY A 881 32.86 26.70 -5.04
C GLY A 881 33.61 26.92 -6.36
N ARG A 882 33.62 25.94 -7.27
CA ARG A 882 34.33 26.03 -8.56
C ARG A 882 33.37 26.21 -9.73
N ARG A 883 33.68 27.14 -10.62
CA ARG A 883 33.00 27.34 -11.92
C ARG A 883 33.38 26.19 -12.87
N GLN A 884 32.41 25.62 -13.55
CA GLN A 884 32.56 24.49 -14.47
C GLN A 884 31.74 24.75 -15.74
N ILE A 885 32.22 24.25 -16.87
CA ILE A 885 31.53 24.28 -18.17
C ILE A 885 31.51 22.87 -18.72
N VAL A 886 30.34 22.40 -19.16
CA VAL A 886 30.15 21.09 -19.79
C VAL A 886 29.37 21.27 -21.09
N ARG A 887 29.79 20.56 -22.15
CA ARG A 887 29.23 20.68 -23.50
C ARG A 887 28.12 19.68 -23.79
N ALA A 888 27.19 20.08 -24.66
CA ALA A 888 26.09 19.25 -25.17
C ALA A 888 26.25 19.00 -26.66
N ARG A 889 26.31 17.73 -27.08
CA ARG A 889 26.42 17.34 -28.49
C ARG A 889 25.09 17.52 -29.25
N LYS A 890 23.97 17.21 -28.58
CA LYS A 890 22.61 17.30 -29.15
C LYS A 890 21.87 18.53 -28.64
N GLU A 891 21.44 18.53 -27.38
CA GLU A 891 20.60 19.60 -26.82
C GLU A 891 20.89 19.91 -25.35
N VAL A 892 20.65 21.18 -24.99
CA VAL A 892 20.48 21.65 -23.61
C VAL A 892 18.97 21.74 -23.32
N ILE A 893 18.54 21.19 -22.19
CA ILE A 893 17.13 21.10 -21.81
C ILE A 893 16.93 21.80 -20.46
N LEU A 894 16.12 22.85 -20.46
CA LEU A 894 15.84 23.68 -19.30
C LEU A 894 14.55 23.21 -18.61
N SER A 895 14.65 22.80 -17.35
CA SER A 895 13.54 22.33 -16.51
C SER A 895 13.63 22.87 -15.07
N ALA A 896 14.14 24.09 -14.90
CA ALA A 896 14.30 24.73 -13.59
C ALA A 896 12.98 25.29 -13.01
N GLY A 897 11.86 25.18 -13.73
CA GLY A 897 10.53 25.61 -13.30
C GLY A 897 10.25 27.09 -13.59
N ALA A 898 8.99 27.49 -13.42
CA ALA A 898 8.45 28.78 -13.83
C ALA A 898 9.10 30.05 -13.24
N ILE A 899 10.08 29.94 -12.34
CA ILE A 899 10.85 31.08 -11.80
C ILE A 899 12.31 31.02 -12.26
N ASN A 900 12.98 29.87 -12.15
CA ASN A 900 14.40 29.77 -12.48
C ASN A 900 14.66 29.51 -13.97
N SER A 901 13.73 28.92 -14.72
CA SER A 901 13.86 28.79 -16.18
C SER A 901 13.85 30.15 -16.91
N PRO A 902 12.87 31.06 -16.71
CA PRO A 902 12.95 32.40 -17.32
C PRO A 902 14.16 33.20 -16.83
N GLN A 903 14.57 33.03 -15.56
CA GLN A 903 15.82 33.62 -15.05
C GLN A 903 17.06 33.14 -15.82
N ILE A 904 17.21 31.83 -16.03
CA ILE A 904 18.37 31.26 -16.75
C ILE A 904 18.36 31.63 -18.24
N LEU A 905 17.19 31.70 -18.89
CA LEU A 905 17.07 32.23 -20.25
C LEU A 905 17.57 33.68 -20.33
N MET A 906 17.07 34.56 -19.44
CA MET A 906 17.47 35.97 -19.42
C MET A 906 18.96 36.13 -19.10
N LEU A 907 19.52 35.36 -18.16
CA LEU A 907 20.97 35.32 -17.86
C LEU A 907 21.82 34.76 -19.02
N SER A 908 21.19 34.12 -20.01
CA SER A 908 21.81 33.64 -21.24
C SER A 908 21.57 34.58 -22.44
N GLY A 909 20.99 35.77 -22.22
CA GLY A 909 20.68 36.74 -23.27
C GLY A 909 19.40 36.47 -24.06
N ILE A 910 18.51 35.59 -23.56
CA ILE A 910 17.21 35.28 -24.18
C ILE A 910 16.08 35.86 -23.33
N GLY A 911 15.37 36.86 -23.85
CA GLY A 911 14.30 37.54 -23.12
C GLY A 911 14.07 38.98 -23.62
N PRO A 912 13.19 39.76 -22.94
CA PRO A 912 12.78 41.08 -23.43
C PRO A 912 13.98 42.02 -23.55
N LYS A 913 14.29 42.47 -24.77
CA LYS A 913 15.49 43.24 -25.12
C LYS A 913 15.74 44.43 -24.20
N GLU A 914 14.73 45.27 -23.98
CA GLU A 914 14.82 46.45 -23.11
C GLU A 914 15.23 46.09 -21.68
N HIS A 915 14.68 44.99 -21.15
CA HIS A 915 14.98 44.53 -19.79
C HIS A 915 16.40 43.99 -19.68
N LEU A 916 16.84 43.19 -20.66
CA LEU A 916 18.20 42.66 -20.71
C LEU A 916 19.24 43.78 -20.82
N GLN A 917 18.99 44.76 -21.69
CA GLN A 917 19.83 45.96 -21.82
C GLN A 917 19.87 46.75 -20.50
N HIS A 918 18.73 46.96 -19.83
CA HIS A 918 18.66 47.66 -18.54
C HIS A 918 19.47 46.97 -17.42
N VAL A 919 19.52 45.62 -17.39
CA VAL A 919 20.33 44.88 -16.39
C VAL A 919 21.75 44.52 -16.88
N GLY A 920 22.20 45.09 -18.01
CA GLY A 920 23.56 44.96 -18.52
C GLY A 920 23.91 43.60 -19.14
N ILE A 921 22.93 42.90 -19.74
CA ILE A 921 23.12 41.59 -20.38
C ILE A 921 23.03 41.74 -21.91
N PRO A 922 24.00 41.22 -22.68
CA PRO A 922 23.91 41.18 -24.14
C PRO A 922 22.69 40.39 -24.64
N VAL A 923 21.95 40.98 -25.57
CA VAL A 923 20.74 40.36 -26.15
C VAL A 923 21.15 39.42 -27.27
N ILE A 924 21.00 38.12 -27.03
CA ILE A 924 21.16 37.06 -28.04
C ILE A 924 19.86 36.86 -28.80
N LYS A 925 18.72 36.88 -28.11
CA LYS A 925 17.40 36.73 -28.74
C LYS A 925 16.31 37.44 -27.94
N ASP A 926 15.63 38.38 -28.60
CA ASP A 926 14.45 39.07 -28.07
C ASP A 926 13.23 38.11 -28.13
N LEU A 927 12.61 37.87 -26.97
CA LEU A 927 11.43 37.02 -26.75
C LEU A 927 10.72 37.44 -25.45
N GLN A 928 9.40 37.21 -25.34
CA GLN A 928 8.58 37.61 -24.19
C GLN A 928 8.74 36.70 -22.93
N VAL A 929 9.99 36.37 -22.59
CA VAL A 929 10.36 35.60 -21.40
C VAL A 929 9.97 36.35 -20.13
N GLY A 930 9.16 35.72 -19.28
CA GLY A 930 8.72 36.25 -18.00
C GLY A 930 7.32 36.86 -17.98
N GLU A 931 6.71 37.16 -19.14
CA GLU A 931 5.60 38.14 -19.23
C GLU A 931 4.18 37.60 -19.00
N ASN A 932 4.01 36.28 -18.90
CA ASN A 932 2.69 35.63 -18.80
C ASN A 932 2.57 34.79 -17.51
N LEU A 933 3.08 35.32 -16.39
CA LEU A 933 3.00 34.66 -15.08
C LEU A 933 1.55 34.54 -14.62
N GLN A 934 1.14 33.32 -14.32
CA GLN A 934 -0.18 32.96 -13.78
C GLN A 934 0.00 32.07 -12.54
N ASP A 935 -0.85 32.22 -11.53
CA ASP A 935 -0.87 31.40 -10.30
C ASP A 935 -2.29 31.29 -9.72
N HIS A 936 -2.58 30.19 -9.04
CA HIS A 936 -3.86 30.00 -8.34
C HIS A 936 -3.86 30.76 -7.01
N VAL A 937 -4.79 31.72 -6.90
CA VAL A 937 -4.98 32.59 -5.72
C VAL A 937 -6.39 32.46 -5.16
N GLY A 938 -6.56 32.68 -3.86
CA GLY A 938 -7.82 32.51 -3.16
C GLY A 938 -7.90 33.19 -1.79
N MET A 939 -8.95 32.84 -1.06
CA MET A 939 -9.29 33.38 0.26
C MET A 939 -8.75 32.47 1.37
N GLY A 940 -7.84 32.99 2.19
CA GLY A 940 -7.36 32.31 3.40
C GLY A 940 -8.14 32.70 4.66
N GLY A 941 -8.03 31.87 5.70
CA GLY A 941 -8.46 32.24 7.06
C GLY A 941 -9.98 32.31 7.31
N LEU A 942 -10.79 31.68 6.45
CA LEU A 942 -12.24 31.50 6.67
C LEU A 942 -12.48 30.35 7.66
N THR A 943 -12.43 30.69 8.94
CA THR A 943 -12.42 29.75 10.07
C THR A 943 -13.82 29.43 10.60
N PHE A 944 -14.08 28.15 10.85
CA PHE A 944 -15.30 27.65 11.48
C PHE A 944 -14.96 26.92 12.79
N LEU A 945 -15.54 27.36 13.90
CA LEU A 945 -15.41 26.70 15.20
C LEU A 945 -16.35 25.49 15.27
N ILE A 946 -15.94 24.46 16.00
CA ILE A 946 -16.74 23.26 16.31
C ILE A 946 -16.64 22.95 17.82
N ASP A 947 -17.61 22.24 18.38
CA ASP A 947 -17.67 21.89 19.81
C ASP A 947 -17.11 20.49 20.10
N LYS A 948 -16.81 19.70 19.06
CA LYS A 948 -16.23 18.36 19.20
C LYS A 948 -14.71 18.40 19.00
N PRO A 949 -13.92 17.65 19.81
CA PRO A 949 -12.47 17.65 19.77
C PRO A 949 -11.91 16.82 18.60
N VAL A 950 -12.22 17.21 17.37
CA VAL A 950 -11.93 16.46 16.13
C VAL A 950 -11.05 17.22 15.14
N ALA A 951 -10.68 18.47 15.43
CA ALA A 951 -9.77 19.26 14.59
C ALA A 951 -8.29 18.93 14.86
N ILE A 952 -7.44 19.22 13.89
CA ILE A 952 -5.98 19.26 14.04
C ILE A 952 -5.62 20.50 14.89
N VAL A 953 -5.07 20.26 16.08
CA VAL A 953 -4.67 21.26 17.08
C VAL A 953 -3.41 20.77 17.81
N GLN A 954 -2.36 21.60 17.85
CA GLN A 954 -1.01 21.21 18.27
C GLN A 954 -0.91 20.72 19.71
N ASP A 955 -1.62 21.31 20.68
CA ASP A 955 -1.58 20.86 22.09
C ASP A 955 -2.12 19.42 22.28
N ARG A 956 -2.89 18.90 21.32
CA ARG A 956 -3.36 17.51 21.30
C ARG A 956 -2.49 16.59 20.44
N PHE A 957 -1.49 17.13 19.74
CA PHE A 957 -0.54 16.30 19.01
C PHE A 957 0.44 15.69 20.00
N GLN A 958 0.12 14.49 20.48
CA GLN A 958 1.10 13.61 21.11
C GLN A 958 2.12 13.20 20.04
N ALA A 959 3.13 14.06 19.84
CA ALA A 959 4.04 14.03 18.70
C ALA A 959 4.72 12.67 18.52
N VAL A 960 5.01 12.00 19.64
CA VAL A 960 5.53 10.64 19.67
C VAL A 960 4.50 9.66 19.08
N PRO A 961 3.36 9.28 19.72
CA PRO A 961 2.35 8.40 19.12
C PRO A 961 2.00 8.66 17.64
N MET A 962 1.96 9.93 17.22
CA MET A 962 1.57 10.34 15.86
C MET A 962 2.67 10.19 14.80
N MET A 963 3.89 10.70 15.05
CA MET A 963 5.06 10.47 14.18
C MET A 963 5.25 8.99 13.94
N MET A 964 5.00 8.25 15.00
CA MET A 964 5.29 6.86 15.05
C MET A 964 4.16 6.05 14.39
N HIS A 965 2.87 6.43 14.51
CA HIS A 965 1.76 5.78 13.76
C HIS A 965 1.95 5.93 12.24
N TYR A 966 2.48 7.08 11.84
CA TYR A 966 2.85 7.36 10.46
C TYR A 966 3.90 6.39 9.93
N VAL A 967 5.01 6.14 10.64
CA VAL A 967 6.06 5.23 10.17
C VAL A 967 5.69 3.74 10.28
N VAL A 968 4.75 3.35 11.14
CA VAL A 968 4.19 1.96 11.13
C VAL A 968 3.41 1.72 9.84
N ASN A 969 2.38 2.53 9.63
CA ASN A 969 1.23 2.14 8.83
C ASN A 969 1.20 2.84 7.47
N GLY A 970 2.02 3.88 7.27
CA GLY A 970 1.83 4.84 6.20
C GLY A 970 0.41 5.45 6.23
N ARG A 971 -0.13 5.71 7.43
CA ARG A 971 -1.50 6.19 7.70
C ARG A 971 -1.53 7.10 8.94
N GLY A 972 -2.66 7.76 9.22
CA GLY A 972 -2.88 8.65 10.38
C GLY A 972 -2.61 10.13 10.09
N PRO A 973 -2.81 11.07 11.04
CA PRO A 973 -2.83 12.50 10.73
C PRO A 973 -1.51 13.09 10.23
N MET A 974 -0.40 12.35 10.31
CA MET A 974 0.87 12.76 9.70
C MET A 974 1.02 12.35 8.22
N THR A 975 0.11 11.54 7.66
CA THR A 975 -0.06 11.39 6.20
C THR A 975 -0.97 12.44 5.56
N THR A 976 -1.71 13.23 6.36
CA THR A 976 -2.57 14.30 5.85
C THR A 976 -1.75 15.27 4.98
N LEU A 977 -2.32 15.74 3.87
CA LEU A 977 -1.61 16.39 2.76
C LEU A 977 -1.19 17.84 3.10
N GLY A 978 -0.24 17.98 4.03
CA GLY A 978 0.16 19.25 4.63
C GLY A 978 -0.96 19.98 5.39
N GLY A 979 -2.08 19.29 5.67
CA GLY A 979 -3.27 19.84 6.32
C GLY A 979 -4.53 19.87 5.45
N VAL A 980 -4.44 19.66 4.14
CA VAL A 980 -5.62 19.60 3.25
C VAL A 980 -6.15 18.16 3.21
N GLU A 981 -7.48 18.00 3.27
CA GLU A 981 -8.17 16.70 3.26
C GLU A 981 -9.36 16.62 2.31
N GLY A 982 -9.96 17.74 1.91
CA GLY A 982 -11.09 17.78 0.99
C GLY A 982 -10.88 18.75 -0.17
N TYR A 983 -11.46 18.41 -1.32
CA TYR A 983 -11.69 19.35 -2.41
C TYR A 983 -13.18 19.50 -2.70
N ALA A 984 -13.53 20.65 -3.27
CA ALA A 984 -14.67 20.73 -4.17
C ALA A 984 -14.26 21.51 -5.42
N PHE A 985 -14.94 21.25 -6.51
CA PHE A 985 -14.91 22.02 -7.74
C PHE A 985 -16.35 22.44 -8.00
N VAL A 986 -16.62 23.73 -7.81
CA VAL A 986 -17.98 24.27 -7.79
C VAL A 986 -18.12 25.39 -8.83
N ASN A 987 -19.32 25.48 -9.38
CA ASN A 987 -19.73 26.58 -10.23
C ASN A 987 -20.31 27.69 -9.35
N THR A 988 -19.74 28.89 -9.42
CA THR A 988 -20.47 30.10 -8.99
C THR A 988 -21.52 30.46 -10.03
N LYS A 989 -22.38 31.45 -9.72
CA LYS A 989 -23.35 32.03 -10.65
C LYS A 989 -22.73 32.62 -11.94
N TYR A 990 -21.41 32.72 -12.03
CA TYR A 990 -20.67 33.20 -13.20
C TYR A 990 -20.14 32.07 -14.09
N ALA A 991 -20.18 30.81 -13.64
CA ALA A 991 -19.84 29.65 -14.45
C ALA A 991 -21.07 29.15 -15.23
N ASN A 992 -20.87 28.70 -16.46
CA ASN A 992 -21.94 28.11 -17.27
C ASN A 992 -22.29 26.70 -16.74
N HIS A 993 -23.39 26.59 -16.00
CA HIS A 993 -23.87 25.33 -15.42
C HIS A 993 -24.25 24.24 -16.44
N SER A 994 -24.44 24.57 -17.72
CA SER A 994 -24.72 23.59 -18.78
C SER A 994 -23.46 22.87 -19.29
N ILE A 995 -22.26 23.32 -18.91
CA ILE A 995 -20.99 22.64 -19.20
C ILE A 995 -20.23 22.32 -17.92
N ASP A 996 -19.54 21.19 -17.92
CA ASP A 996 -18.62 20.86 -16.84
C ASP A 996 -17.31 21.66 -17.00
N TYR A 997 -17.28 22.84 -16.40
CA TYR A 997 -16.11 23.73 -16.41
C TYR A 997 -16.13 24.69 -15.18
N PRO A 998 -15.78 24.19 -13.98
CA PRO A 998 -15.88 24.92 -12.71
C PRO A 998 -14.91 26.10 -12.62
N ASP A 999 -15.29 27.14 -11.86
CA ASP A 999 -14.52 28.39 -11.69
C ASP A 999 -13.88 28.53 -10.29
N VAL A 1000 -14.44 27.87 -9.27
CA VAL A 1000 -13.88 27.82 -7.91
C VAL A 1000 -13.49 26.39 -7.52
N GLN A 1001 -12.28 26.24 -6.99
CA GLN A 1001 -11.86 25.08 -6.21
C GLN A 1001 -11.94 25.42 -4.71
N PHE A 1002 -12.56 24.58 -3.89
CA PHE A 1002 -12.35 24.61 -2.44
C PHE A 1002 -11.19 23.69 -2.08
N HIS A 1003 -10.27 24.15 -1.22
CA HIS A 1003 -9.47 23.28 -0.36
C HIS A 1003 -10.07 23.30 1.04
N VAL A 1004 -10.32 22.12 1.61
CA VAL A 1004 -10.86 21.96 2.97
C VAL A 1004 -9.79 21.34 3.86
N ALA A 1005 -9.60 21.91 5.04
CA ALA A 1005 -8.62 21.47 6.02
C ALA A 1005 -9.26 21.40 7.42
N PRO A 1006 -9.05 20.32 8.20
CA PRO A 1006 -9.58 20.18 9.57
C PRO A 1006 -8.76 20.98 10.60
N ALA A 1007 -8.15 22.08 10.16
CA ALA A 1007 -7.31 22.97 10.96
C ALA A 1007 -7.60 24.42 10.55
N SER A 1008 -7.11 25.39 11.31
CA SER A 1008 -7.04 26.78 10.84
C SER A 1008 -5.83 27.50 11.44
N ILE A 1009 -5.76 28.83 11.24
CA ILE A 1009 -4.56 29.63 11.55
C ILE A 1009 -4.26 29.70 13.06
N ASN A 1010 -5.21 29.32 13.91
CA ASN A 1010 -5.08 29.18 15.36
C ASN A 1010 -4.59 27.79 15.83
N SER A 1011 -4.52 26.79 14.95
CA SER A 1011 -4.26 25.38 15.31
C SER A 1011 -2.84 25.07 15.81
N ASP A 1012 -1.87 25.95 15.56
CA ASP A 1012 -0.45 25.76 15.92
C ASP A 1012 0.05 26.77 16.97
N ALA A 1013 -0.88 27.46 17.65
CA ALA A 1013 -0.59 28.59 18.54
C ALA A 1013 0.28 29.72 17.93
N GLY A 1014 0.44 29.77 16.60
CA GLY A 1014 1.28 30.73 15.87
C GLY A 1014 2.75 30.32 15.71
N VAL A 1015 3.11 29.07 16.04
CA VAL A 1015 4.48 28.55 16.02
C VAL A 1015 5.12 28.58 14.63
N GLN A 1016 4.39 28.23 13.56
CA GLN A 1016 4.92 28.10 12.20
C GLN A 1016 3.94 28.54 11.09
N VAL A 1017 2.67 28.13 11.11
CA VAL A 1017 1.65 28.43 10.09
C VAL A 1017 1.54 29.93 9.85
N ARG A 1018 1.50 30.69 10.95
CA ARG A 1018 1.49 32.16 10.92
C ARG A 1018 2.72 32.75 10.20
N LYS A 1019 3.91 32.17 10.39
CA LYS A 1019 5.17 32.61 9.76
C LYS A 1019 5.23 32.25 8.28
N VAL A 1020 4.73 31.06 7.93
CA VAL A 1020 4.59 30.56 6.55
C VAL A 1020 3.68 31.48 5.74
N LEU A 1021 2.47 31.78 6.23
CA LEU A 1021 1.55 32.73 5.59
C LEU A 1021 2.10 34.17 5.57
N GLY A 1022 2.92 34.52 6.57
CA GLY A 1022 3.55 35.84 6.69
C GLY A 1022 2.71 36.88 7.45
N LEU A 1023 1.73 36.45 8.24
CA LEU A 1023 0.74 37.33 8.89
C LEU A 1023 1.36 38.31 9.90
N THR A 1024 0.87 39.55 9.87
CA THR A 1024 1.13 40.59 10.87
C THR A 1024 0.71 40.18 12.29
N ASP A 1025 1.35 40.81 13.28
CA ASP A 1025 1.11 40.51 14.69
C ASP A 1025 -0.27 40.99 15.14
N GLU A 1026 -0.72 42.16 14.67
CA GLU A 1026 -2.05 42.70 14.94
C GLU A 1026 -3.19 41.77 14.50
N VAL A 1027 -3.17 41.33 13.23
CA VAL A 1027 -4.21 40.47 12.67
C VAL A 1027 -4.26 39.11 13.38
N TYR A 1028 -3.10 38.51 13.65
CA TYR A 1028 -3.05 37.25 14.39
C TYR A 1028 -3.56 37.39 15.83
N ASN A 1029 -3.07 38.39 16.57
CA ASN A 1029 -3.44 38.62 17.97
C ASN A 1029 -4.93 39.00 18.12
N THR A 1030 -5.51 39.68 17.14
CA THR A 1030 -6.94 40.08 17.17
C THR A 1030 -7.88 38.91 16.88
N ILE A 1031 -7.56 38.05 15.92
CA ILE A 1031 -8.53 37.09 15.35
C ILE A 1031 -8.29 35.65 15.80
N TYR A 1032 -7.02 35.21 15.80
CA TYR A 1032 -6.67 33.79 15.93
C TYR A 1032 -6.14 33.44 17.32
N ARG A 1033 -5.36 34.32 17.97
CA ARG A 1033 -4.91 34.12 19.35
C ARG A 1033 -6.05 33.93 20.38
N PRO A 1034 -7.21 34.62 20.31
CA PRO A 1034 -8.33 34.39 21.24
C PRO A 1034 -9.00 33.02 21.11
N ILE A 1035 -8.76 32.31 20.00
CA ILE A 1035 -9.21 30.93 19.74
C ILE A 1035 -8.04 29.95 19.63
N SER A 1036 -6.86 30.31 20.13
CA SER A 1036 -5.69 29.42 20.17
C SER A 1036 -6.07 28.10 20.84
N ASN A 1037 -5.68 27.00 20.21
CA ASN A 1037 -5.91 25.62 20.66
C ASN A 1037 -7.39 25.22 20.87
N ARG A 1038 -8.34 26.00 20.35
CA ARG A 1038 -9.75 25.57 20.15
C ARG A 1038 -9.91 24.85 18.82
N ASP A 1039 -10.83 23.90 18.77
CA ASP A 1039 -11.19 23.22 17.54
C ASP A 1039 -11.73 24.17 16.47
N ALA A 1040 -11.08 24.15 15.31
CA ALA A 1040 -11.48 24.90 14.15
C ALA A 1040 -11.08 24.21 12.85
N TRP A 1041 -11.92 24.33 11.83
CA TRP A 1041 -11.65 23.91 10.46
C TRP A 1041 -11.77 25.09 9.50
N THR A 1042 -11.31 24.94 8.26
CA THR A 1042 -11.32 26.01 7.26
C THR A 1042 -11.71 25.46 5.88
N ILE A 1043 -12.48 26.25 5.14
CA ILE A 1043 -12.68 26.09 3.69
C ILE A 1043 -11.98 27.27 3.02
N MET A 1044 -11.22 27.01 1.96
CA MET A 1044 -10.44 28.02 1.24
C MET A 1044 -10.89 28.04 -0.23
N PRO A 1045 -11.75 29.00 -0.62
CA PRO A 1045 -12.07 29.31 -2.02
C PRO A 1045 -10.83 29.72 -2.81
N LEU A 1046 -10.60 29.08 -3.95
CA LEU A 1046 -9.46 29.27 -4.85
C LEU A 1046 -9.97 29.48 -6.27
N LEU A 1047 -9.40 30.46 -6.96
CA LEU A 1047 -9.76 30.82 -8.32
C LEU A 1047 -9.01 29.93 -9.32
N LEU A 1048 -9.74 29.14 -10.10
CA LEU A 1048 -9.16 28.18 -11.05
C LEU A 1048 -8.60 28.83 -12.31
N ARG A 1049 -9.24 29.90 -12.78
CA ARG A 1049 -8.94 30.55 -14.06
C ARG A 1049 -8.81 32.07 -13.86
N PRO A 1050 -7.74 32.55 -13.20
CA PRO A 1050 -7.51 33.96 -12.97
C PRO A 1050 -7.37 34.72 -14.29
N LYS A 1051 -7.97 35.90 -14.37
CA LYS A 1051 -7.77 36.85 -15.48
C LYS A 1051 -6.54 37.73 -15.26
N SER A 1052 -6.19 38.02 -14.00
CA SER A 1052 -4.97 38.76 -13.66
C SER A 1052 -3.71 38.10 -14.27
N ARG A 1053 -2.74 38.92 -14.70
CA ARG A 1053 -1.46 38.48 -15.28
C ARG A 1053 -0.30 39.23 -14.65
N GLY A 1054 0.76 38.49 -14.31
CA GLY A 1054 1.98 38.99 -13.67
C GLY A 1054 3.22 38.84 -14.53
N THR A 1055 4.38 39.24 -13.99
CA THR A 1055 5.68 39.14 -14.66
C THR A 1055 6.80 38.60 -13.75
N ILE A 1056 7.84 38.03 -14.36
CA ILE A 1056 9.14 37.74 -13.74
C ILE A 1056 10.24 38.46 -14.49
N ARG A 1057 11.06 39.24 -13.78
CA ARG A 1057 12.17 40.01 -14.34
C ARG A 1057 13.45 39.78 -13.55
N LEU A 1058 14.62 39.91 -14.17
CA LEU A 1058 15.90 39.89 -13.44
C LEU A 1058 16.03 41.13 -12.53
N ARG A 1059 16.57 40.93 -11.34
CA ARG A 1059 16.93 42.03 -10.41
C ARG A 1059 18.30 42.65 -10.73
N SER A 1060 19.16 41.89 -11.40
CA SER A 1060 20.51 42.24 -11.84
C SER A 1060 21.07 41.08 -12.67
N SER A 1061 22.23 41.25 -13.31
CA SER A 1061 22.99 40.19 -13.99
C SER A 1061 23.63 39.12 -13.06
N ASN A 1062 23.59 39.28 -11.72
CA ASN A 1062 24.11 38.26 -10.79
C ASN A 1062 23.21 37.00 -10.75
N PRO A 1063 23.71 35.79 -11.12
CA PRO A 1063 22.92 34.55 -11.14
C PRO A 1063 22.53 34.01 -9.74
N PHE A 1064 23.04 34.61 -8.66
CA PHE A 1064 22.67 34.26 -7.28
C PHE A 1064 21.63 35.20 -6.66
N HIS A 1065 21.28 36.31 -7.33
CA HIS A 1065 20.20 37.19 -6.86
C HIS A 1065 18.82 36.62 -7.21
N HIS A 1066 17.85 36.76 -6.31
CA HIS A 1066 16.47 36.38 -6.58
C HIS A 1066 15.82 37.35 -7.59
N PRO A 1067 15.06 36.86 -8.57
CA PRO A 1067 14.37 37.72 -9.52
C PRO A 1067 13.33 38.63 -8.86
N ILE A 1068 12.86 39.61 -9.61
CA ILE A 1068 11.67 40.40 -9.31
C ILE A 1068 10.47 39.56 -9.76
N ILE A 1069 9.49 39.36 -8.86
CA ILE A 1069 8.33 38.52 -9.09
C ILE A 1069 7.09 39.35 -8.77
N ASN A 1070 6.31 39.73 -9.78
CA ASN A 1070 5.05 40.43 -9.61
C ASN A 1070 3.90 39.51 -10.03
N ALA A 1071 3.15 38.96 -9.08
CA ALA A 1071 1.99 38.10 -9.38
C ALA A 1071 0.71 38.88 -9.75
N ASN A 1072 0.67 40.21 -9.51
CA ASN A 1072 -0.40 41.12 -9.91
C ASN A 1072 -1.84 40.66 -9.55
N TYR A 1073 -2.02 39.94 -8.43
CA TYR A 1073 -3.33 39.39 -8.05
C TYR A 1073 -4.42 40.45 -7.96
N PHE A 1074 -5.63 40.07 -8.37
CA PHE A 1074 -6.84 40.90 -8.30
C PHE A 1074 -6.70 42.23 -9.06
N SER A 1075 -5.99 42.20 -10.19
CA SER A 1075 -5.97 43.31 -11.15
C SER A 1075 -7.28 43.41 -11.93
N ASP A 1076 -7.90 42.27 -12.23
CA ASP A 1076 -9.25 42.16 -12.79
C ASP A 1076 -10.29 42.02 -11.65
N PRO A 1077 -11.41 42.77 -11.65
CA PRO A 1077 -12.42 42.68 -10.60
C PRO A 1077 -13.21 41.36 -10.59
N MET A 1078 -13.27 40.63 -11.71
CA MET A 1078 -13.95 39.35 -11.81
C MET A 1078 -13.30 38.29 -10.90
N ASP A 1079 -11.98 38.34 -10.76
CA ASP A 1079 -11.21 37.43 -9.91
C ASP A 1079 -11.67 37.50 -8.44
N ILE A 1080 -12.07 38.71 -7.98
CA ILE A 1080 -12.68 38.92 -6.65
C ILE A 1080 -14.14 38.51 -6.62
N ALA A 1081 -14.93 38.88 -7.64
CA ALA A 1081 -16.37 38.61 -7.68
C ALA A 1081 -16.68 37.10 -7.57
N ILE A 1082 -15.88 36.27 -8.25
CA ILE A 1082 -15.96 34.81 -8.19
C ILE A 1082 -15.61 34.30 -6.78
N LEU A 1083 -14.54 34.80 -6.16
CA LEU A 1083 -14.14 34.39 -4.80
C LEU A 1083 -15.14 34.82 -3.71
N VAL A 1084 -15.85 35.94 -3.86
CA VAL A 1084 -16.92 36.36 -2.95
C VAL A 1084 -18.11 35.40 -2.98
N GLU A 1085 -18.54 34.94 -4.16
CA GLU A 1085 -19.55 33.88 -4.27
C GLU A 1085 -19.04 32.54 -3.73
N GLY A 1086 -17.76 32.21 -3.97
CA GLY A 1086 -17.09 31.07 -3.35
C GLY A 1086 -17.12 31.10 -1.82
N ALA A 1087 -16.91 32.27 -1.20
CA ALA A 1087 -17.01 32.43 0.26
C ALA A 1087 -18.43 32.18 0.79
N LYS A 1088 -19.46 32.69 0.10
CA LYS A 1088 -20.88 32.42 0.45
C LYS A 1088 -21.22 30.93 0.34
N LEU A 1089 -20.74 30.26 -0.72
CA LEU A 1089 -20.93 28.82 -0.92
C LEU A 1089 -20.22 28.01 0.17
N ALA A 1090 -18.99 28.38 0.56
CA ALA A 1090 -18.27 27.74 1.67
C ALA A 1090 -19.02 27.84 3.00
N ILE A 1091 -19.62 28.99 3.31
CA ILE A 1091 -20.45 29.17 4.52
C ILE A 1091 -21.68 28.25 4.47
N LYS A 1092 -22.39 28.17 3.33
CA LYS A 1092 -23.54 27.24 3.16
C LYS A 1092 -23.15 25.78 3.38
N VAL A 1093 -21.95 25.36 2.95
CA VAL A 1093 -21.43 24.00 3.24
C VAL A 1093 -21.28 23.79 4.76
N SER A 1094 -20.75 24.77 5.49
CA SER A 1094 -20.55 24.68 6.95
C SER A 1094 -21.84 24.59 7.78
N GLU A 1095 -22.98 25.01 7.23
CA GLU A 1095 -24.30 25.05 7.87
C GLU A 1095 -25.17 23.80 7.55
N ALA A 1096 -24.71 22.94 6.64
CA ALA A 1096 -25.44 21.75 6.22
C ALA A 1096 -25.73 20.79 7.39
N LYS A 1097 -26.81 20.00 7.28
CA LYS A 1097 -27.31 19.09 8.34
C LYS A 1097 -26.20 18.18 8.91
N VAL A 1098 -25.26 17.74 8.07
CA VAL A 1098 -24.12 16.89 8.46
C VAL A 1098 -23.11 17.64 9.34
N PHE A 1099 -22.92 18.95 9.18
CA PHE A 1099 -22.00 19.75 10.01
C PHE A 1099 -22.61 20.18 11.35
N LYS A 1100 -23.94 20.26 11.45
CA LYS A 1100 -24.64 20.58 12.70
C LYS A 1100 -24.30 19.61 13.84
N GLN A 1101 -24.02 18.34 13.53
CA GLN A 1101 -23.63 17.33 14.54
C GLN A 1101 -22.27 17.61 15.23
N PHE A 1102 -21.49 18.57 14.72
CA PHE A 1102 -20.21 18.99 15.29
C PHE A 1102 -20.27 20.36 15.98
N GLY A 1103 -21.43 21.03 15.99
CA GLY A 1103 -21.54 22.41 16.50
C GLY A 1103 -20.91 23.47 15.57
N SER A 1104 -20.72 23.12 14.30
CA SER A 1104 -20.07 23.97 13.28
C SER A 1104 -20.70 25.36 13.19
N ARG A 1105 -19.87 26.39 13.40
CA ARG A 1105 -20.26 27.80 13.33
C ARG A 1105 -19.12 28.68 12.82
N LEU A 1106 -19.44 29.60 11.91
CA LEU A 1106 -18.51 30.61 11.41
C LEU A 1106 -17.93 31.46 12.55
N HIS A 1107 -16.60 31.65 12.57
CA HIS A 1107 -15.93 32.59 13.47
C HIS A 1107 -16.26 34.04 13.08
N ARG A 1108 -16.74 34.86 14.02
CA ARG A 1108 -17.35 36.17 13.74
C ARG A 1108 -16.52 37.40 14.14
N ILE A 1109 -15.27 37.22 14.57
CA ILE A 1109 -14.37 38.35 14.84
C ILE A 1109 -13.99 39.03 13.52
N LYS A 1110 -14.31 40.33 13.38
CA LYS A 1110 -13.97 41.10 12.18
C LYS A 1110 -12.47 41.30 12.03
N LEU A 1111 -11.97 41.21 10.79
CA LEU A 1111 -10.64 41.69 10.41
C LEU A 1111 -10.46 43.17 10.78
N PRO A 1112 -9.31 43.59 11.37
CA PRO A 1112 -9.06 44.99 11.76
C PRO A 1112 -9.36 46.01 10.65
N GLY A 1113 -8.76 45.86 9.47
CA GLY A 1113 -8.99 46.73 8.32
C GLY A 1113 -10.42 46.70 7.76
N CYS A 1114 -11.21 45.68 8.09
CA CYS A 1114 -12.60 45.49 7.63
C CYS A 1114 -13.65 45.79 8.72
N LYS A 1115 -13.23 46.28 9.91
CA LYS A 1115 -14.14 46.53 11.06
C LYS A 1115 -15.32 47.44 10.73
N HIS A 1116 -15.12 48.40 9.83
CA HIS A 1116 -16.10 49.39 9.41
C HIS A 1116 -17.26 48.81 8.57
N LEU A 1117 -17.08 47.64 7.95
CA LEU A 1117 -18.09 46.99 7.09
C LEU A 1117 -19.05 46.12 7.91
N LYS A 1118 -20.31 46.00 7.47
CA LYS A 1118 -21.29 45.08 8.09
C LYS A 1118 -20.84 43.63 7.85
N PHE A 1119 -20.72 42.83 8.91
CA PHE A 1119 -20.24 41.45 8.79
C PHE A 1119 -21.18 40.62 7.90
N GLY A 1120 -20.61 39.79 7.03
CA GLY A 1120 -21.36 38.89 6.15
C GLY A 1120 -21.81 39.49 4.81
N THR A 1121 -21.62 40.79 4.56
CA THR A 1121 -21.93 41.39 3.24
C THR A 1121 -20.80 41.19 2.23
N ASP A 1122 -21.12 41.27 0.94
CA ASP A 1122 -20.17 41.13 -0.17
C ASP A 1122 -18.93 42.02 -0.02
N ALA A 1123 -19.11 43.28 0.37
CA ALA A 1123 -18.00 44.21 0.62
C ALA A 1123 -17.08 43.75 1.77
N TYR A 1124 -17.64 43.15 2.84
CA TYR A 1124 -16.83 42.58 3.92
C TYR A 1124 -16.01 41.37 3.41
N TRP A 1125 -16.60 40.54 2.53
CA TRP A 1125 -15.91 39.40 1.95
C TRP A 1125 -14.80 39.79 0.96
N GLU A 1126 -15.03 40.78 0.10
CA GLU A 1126 -13.94 41.36 -0.72
C GLU A 1126 -12.81 41.89 0.16
N CYS A 1127 -13.13 42.67 1.19
CA CYS A 1127 -12.15 43.20 2.12
C CYS A 1127 -11.33 42.06 2.77
N HIS A 1128 -11.98 40.96 3.17
CA HIS A 1128 -11.30 39.77 3.68
C HIS A 1128 -10.33 39.16 2.66
N ILE A 1129 -10.78 38.93 1.42
CA ILE A 1129 -9.98 38.30 0.35
C ILE A 1129 -8.71 39.10 0.04
N ARG A 1130 -8.78 40.44 0.04
CA ARG A 1130 -7.62 41.32 -0.20
C ARG A 1130 -6.65 41.35 0.99
N HIS A 1131 -7.14 41.16 2.22
CA HIS A 1131 -6.31 41.09 3.42
C HIS A 1131 -5.61 39.73 3.57
N ILE A 1132 -6.38 38.64 3.69
CA ILE A 1132 -5.84 37.28 3.80
C ILE A 1132 -5.91 36.59 2.44
N SER A 1133 -5.17 37.15 1.48
CA SER A 1133 -4.97 36.52 0.17
C SER A 1133 -4.04 35.33 0.31
N MET A 1134 -4.39 34.19 -0.29
CA MET A 1134 -3.65 32.94 -0.19
C MET A 1134 -3.35 32.36 -1.57
N THR A 1135 -2.09 32.05 -1.83
CA THR A 1135 -1.64 31.28 -3.01
C THR A 1135 -1.51 29.80 -2.64
N ILE A 1136 -1.77 28.91 -3.59
CA ILE A 1136 -1.48 27.47 -3.47
C ILE A 1136 -0.24 27.05 -4.26
N TYR A 1137 0.60 28.03 -4.61
CA TYR A 1137 1.95 27.85 -5.11
C TYR A 1137 2.04 27.16 -6.49
N HIS A 1138 1.21 27.56 -7.45
CA HIS A 1138 1.11 27.03 -8.82
C HIS A 1138 1.57 28.03 -9.94
N PRO A 1139 2.77 28.65 -9.90
CA PRO A 1139 3.22 29.57 -10.94
C PRO A 1139 3.49 28.85 -12.27
N VAL A 1140 3.00 29.41 -13.37
CA VAL A 1140 3.16 28.88 -14.75
C VAL A 1140 3.35 30.01 -15.78
N GLY A 1141 3.61 29.64 -17.04
CA GLY A 1141 3.41 30.51 -18.22
C GLY A 1141 4.53 31.49 -18.58
N THR A 1142 5.62 31.52 -17.82
CA THR A 1142 6.74 32.46 -17.96
C THR A 1142 7.72 32.17 -19.12
N ALA A 1143 7.52 31.09 -19.87
CA ALA A 1143 8.20 30.79 -21.13
C ALA A 1143 7.20 30.20 -22.13
N LYS A 1144 6.05 30.89 -22.26
CA LYS A 1144 4.84 30.52 -23.01
C LYS A 1144 5.13 29.74 -24.30
N MET A 1145 4.43 28.63 -24.47
CA MET A 1145 4.31 27.91 -25.75
C MET A 1145 3.27 28.60 -26.66
N GLY A 1146 3.55 28.65 -27.95
CA GLY A 1146 2.61 29.14 -28.97
C GLY A 1146 3.03 28.75 -30.38
N PRO A 1147 2.17 28.95 -31.39
CA PRO A 1147 2.54 28.84 -32.81
C PRO A 1147 3.49 29.98 -33.23
N PRO A 1148 4.19 29.89 -34.37
CA PRO A 1148 5.10 30.94 -34.85
C PRO A 1148 4.42 32.29 -35.14
N THR A 1149 3.09 32.31 -35.21
CA THR A 1149 2.26 33.50 -35.39
C THR A 1149 1.88 34.21 -34.08
N ASP A 1150 2.21 33.63 -32.92
CA ASP A 1150 2.00 34.26 -31.61
C ASP A 1150 3.27 35.02 -31.18
N PRO A 1151 3.31 36.35 -31.23
CA PRO A 1151 4.50 37.14 -30.86
C PRO A 1151 4.83 37.08 -29.36
N THR A 1152 3.98 36.47 -28.54
CA THR A 1152 4.23 36.25 -27.10
C THR A 1152 4.77 34.85 -26.80
N ALA A 1153 4.97 34.00 -27.82
CA ALA A 1153 5.55 32.68 -27.67
C ALA A 1153 7.08 32.73 -27.47
N VAL A 1154 7.58 31.93 -26.53
CA VAL A 1154 9.00 31.70 -26.25
C VAL A 1154 9.46 30.35 -26.81
N VAL A 1155 8.58 29.34 -26.77
CA VAL A 1155 8.82 28.01 -27.35
C VAL A 1155 7.74 27.61 -28.35
N ASP A 1156 8.14 26.81 -29.33
CA ASP A 1156 7.23 26.22 -30.32
C ASP A 1156 6.44 25.01 -29.74
N PRO A 1157 5.46 24.44 -30.47
CA PRO A 1157 4.72 23.26 -30.02
C PRO A 1157 5.57 21.97 -29.89
N ARG A 1158 6.87 21.98 -30.28
CA ARG A 1158 7.86 20.93 -30.02
C ARG A 1158 8.79 21.28 -28.83
N LEU A 1159 8.45 22.33 -28.07
CA LEU A 1159 9.15 22.86 -26.91
C LEU A 1159 10.54 23.46 -27.19
N ARG A 1160 10.83 23.81 -28.46
CA ARG A 1160 12.11 24.39 -28.90
C ARG A 1160 12.06 25.92 -28.76
N VAL A 1161 13.13 26.53 -28.25
CA VAL A 1161 13.20 27.99 -28.09
C VAL A 1161 13.29 28.68 -29.45
N TYR A 1162 12.44 29.68 -29.69
CA TYR A 1162 12.36 30.35 -30.98
C TYR A 1162 13.67 31.07 -31.34
N GLY A 1163 14.34 30.58 -32.39
CA GLY A 1163 15.58 31.16 -32.90
C GLY A 1163 16.86 30.74 -32.17
N VAL A 1164 16.82 29.71 -31.31
CA VAL A 1164 18.02 29.12 -30.68
C VAL A 1164 18.04 27.60 -30.89
N ALA A 1165 18.95 27.12 -31.73
CA ALA A 1165 19.08 25.70 -32.07
C ALA A 1165 19.63 24.88 -30.88
N GLY A 1166 19.12 23.67 -30.70
CA GLY A 1166 19.57 22.77 -29.63
C GLY A 1166 19.16 23.18 -28.21
N LEU A 1167 18.17 24.06 -28.05
CA LEU A 1167 17.65 24.48 -26.75
C LEU A 1167 16.15 24.23 -26.62
N ARG A 1168 15.72 23.57 -25.53
CA ARG A 1168 14.31 23.38 -25.16
C ARG A 1168 14.01 23.84 -23.74
N VAL A 1169 12.76 24.22 -23.49
CA VAL A 1169 12.21 24.45 -22.15
C VAL A 1169 11.09 23.46 -21.91
N ILE A 1170 11.17 22.67 -20.84
CA ILE A 1170 10.25 21.56 -20.59
C ILE A 1170 9.88 21.55 -19.10
N ASP A 1171 9.12 22.55 -18.67
CA ASP A 1171 8.52 22.65 -17.34
C ASP A 1171 7.26 23.56 -17.34
N ALA A 1172 6.74 23.89 -16.16
CA ALA A 1172 5.54 24.71 -15.96
C ALA A 1172 5.54 26.09 -16.65
N SER A 1173 6.72 26.63 -16.96
CA SER A 1173 6.89 27.89 -17.69
C SER A 1173 6.23 27.87 -19.07
N ILE A 1174 6.09 26.72 -19.73
CA ILE A 1174 5.58 26.67 -21.11
C ILE A 1174 4.06 26.74 -21.25
N MET A 1175 3.29 26.60 -20.17
CA MET A 1175 1.82 26.55 -20.24
C MET A 1175 1.22 27.88 -20.76
N PRO A 1176 0.47 27.91 -21.88
CA PRO A 1176 -0.09 29.15 -22.42
C PRO A 1176 -1.07 29.82 -21.45
N THR A 1177 -1.98 29.01 -20.90
CA THR A 1177 -2.87 29.35 -19.79
C THR A 1177 -2.62 28.40 -18.63
N ILE A 1178 -2.86 28.85 -17.40
CA ILE A 1178 -2.92 27.95 -16.26
C ILE A 1178 -4.11 26.99 -16.42
N CYS A 1179 -3.87 25.70 -16.20
CA CYS A 1179 -4.91 24.69 -16.21
C CYS A 1179 -5.69 24.70 -14.89
N SER A 1180 -6.96 24.36 -14.97
CA SER A 1180 -7.92 24.33 -13.87
C SER A 1180 -7.57 23.20 -12.89
N GLY A 1181 -6.73 23.48 -11.88
CA GLY A 1181 -6.33 22.51 -10.84
C GLY A 1181 -4.84 22.52 -10.50
N ASN A 1182 -4.36 21.48 -9.80
CA ASN A 1182 -3.00 21.44 -9.28
C ASN A 1182 -1.94 21.16 -10.36
N THR A 1183 -1.02 22.10 -10.57
CA THR A 1183 -0.12 22.10 -11.75
C THR A 1183 0.98 21.01 -11.73
N ASN A 1184 1.24 20.34 -10.62
CA ASN A 1184 2.32 19.33 -10.52
C ASN A 1184 2.14 18.14 -11.47
N ALA A 1185 0.92 17.64 -11.66
CA ALA A 1185 0.66 16.53 -12.59
C ALA A 1185 0.78 16.95 -14.07
N PRO A 1186 0.20 18.09 -14.50
CA PRO A 1186 0.49 18.72 -15.79
C PRO A 1186 1.99 18.94 -16.08
N VAL A 1187 2.82 19.26 -15.07
CA VAL A 1187 4.28 19.40 -15.27
C VAL A 1187 4.98 18.05 -15.48
N ILE A 1188 4.57 17.00 -14.77
CA ILE A 1188 5.08 15.63 -15.02
C ILE A 1188 4.73 15.18 -16.44
N MET A 1189 3.52 15.49 -16.92
CA MET A 1189 3.10 15.26 -18.30
C MET A 1189 3.98 15.99 -19.33
N ILE A 1190 4.26 17.28 -19.11
CA ILE A 1190 5.15 18.07 -19.99
C ILE A 1190 6.53 17.40 -20.09
N GLY A 1191 7.04 16.83 -18.99
CA GLY A 1191 8.28 16.03 -18.98
C GLY A 1191 8.20 14.73 -19.79
N GLU A 1192 7.11 13.95 -19.67
CA GLU A 1192 6.89 12.73 -20.46
C GLU A 1192 6.82 13.05 -21.97
N LYS A 1193 5.99 14.04 -22.34
CA LYS A 1193 5.73 14.43 -23.72
C LYS A 1193 6.94 15.10 -24.37
N GLY A 1194 7.63 15.98 -23.63
CA GLY A 1194 8.88 16.61 -24.07
C GLY A 1194 9.97 15.58 -24.40
N ALA A 1195 10.07 14.50 -23.62
CA ALA A 1195 11.01 13.43 -23.91
C ALA A 1195 10.64 12.62 -25.18
N ASP A 1196 9.35 12.39 -25.44
CA ASP A 1196 8.91 11.74 -26.69
C ASP A 1196 9.11 12.65 -27.92
N LEU A 1197 8.95 13.97 -27.79
CA LEU A 1197 9.30 14.95 -28.84
C LEU A 1197 10.81 14.92 -29.17
N ILE A 1198 11.68 14.87 -28.15
CA ILE A 1198 13.14 14.74 -28.34
C ILE A 1198 13.48 13.39 -29.00
N LYS A 1199 12.83 12.29 -28.58
CA LYS A 1199 13.03 10.97 -29.21
C LYS A 1199 12.60 10.95 -30.68
N GLN A 1200 11.51 11.62 -31.04
CA GLN A 1200 11.08 11.79 -32.44
C GLN A 1200 12.12 12.56 -33.28
N ASP A 1201 12.73 13.60 -32.71
CA ASP A 1201 13.67 14.48 -33.44
C ASP A 1201 15.08 13.87 -33.59
N TRP A 1202 15.46 12.88 -32.78
CA TRP A 1202 16.84 12.35 -32.71
C TRP A 1202 17.02 10.84 -32.95
N LEU A 1203 15.95 10.07 -33.19
CA LEU A 1203 16.02 8.64 -33.52
C LEU A 1203 15.59 8.37 -34.98
N PRO A 1204 16.10 7.31 -35.62
CA PRO A 1204 15.60 6.89 -36.94
C PRO A 1204 14.11 6.51 -36.90
N PRO A 1205 13.33 6.76 -37.97
CA PRO A 1205 11.90 6.39 -38.04
C PRO A 1205 11.62 4.90 -37.81
N SER A 1206 12.56 4.02 -38.15
CA SER A 1206 12.52 2.57 -37.87
C SER A 1206 12.62 2.27 -36.37
N THR A 1207 13.50 2.97 -35.65
CA THR A 1207 13.68 2.86 -34.19
C THR A 1207 12.49 3.44 -33.44
N ILE A 1208 11.97 4.60 -33.88
CA ILE A 1208 10.77 5.24 -33.31
C ILE A 1208 9.57 4.29 -33.40
N ASN A 1209 9.34 3.66 -34.55
CA ASN A 1209 8.29 2.65 -34.72
C ASN A 1209 8.46 1.44 -33.79
N HIS A 1210 9.70 1.05 -33.46
CA HIS A 1210 9.95 -0.05 -32.54
C HIS A 1210 9.73 0.35 -31.07
N GLU A 1211 10.15 1.55 -30.65
CA GLU A 1211 9.84 2.08 -29.31
C GLU A 1211 8.34 2.34 -29.12
N ILE A 1212 7.63 2.92 -30.10
CA ILE A 1212 6.18 3.13 -30.04
C ILE A 1212 5.44 1.78 -29.96
N LYS A 1213 5.81 0.79 -30.78
CA LYS A 1213 5.26 -0.58 -30.67
C LYS A 1213 5.62 -1.27 -29.34
N ARG A 1214 6.70 -0.86 -28.66
CA ARG A 1214 7.09 -1.36 -27.33
C ARG A 1214 6.37 -0.63 -26.20
N LYS A 1215 6.08 0.67 -26.33
CA LYS A 1215 5.18 1.45 -25.45
C LYS A 1215 3.75 0.94 -25.55
N LEU A 1216 3.19 0.76 -26.75
CA LEU A 1216 1.85 0.20 -26.99
C LEU A 1216 1.68 -1.28 -26.56
N LYS A 1217 2.80 -2.00 -26.33
CA LYS A 1217 2.86 -3.33 -25.69
C LYS A 1217 3.20 -3.28 -24.18
N ARG A 1218 3.26 -2.08 -23.58
CA ARG A 1218 3.58 -1.84 -22.15
C ARG A 1218 2.75 -0.74 -21.46
N SER A 1219 1.80 -0.08 -22.14
CA SER A 1219 0.83 0.92 -21.63
C SER A 1219 -0.53 0.36 -21.19
#